data_AF-A0A957WQZ7-F1
#
_entry.id   AF-A0A957WQZ7-F1
#
_cell.length_a   1.000
_cell.length_b   1.000
_cell.length_c   1.000
_cell.angle_alpha   90.00
_cell.angle_beta   90.00
_cell.angle_gamma   90.00
#
_symmetry.space_group_name_H-M   'P 1'
#
loop_
_entity.id
_entity.type
_entity.pdbx_description
1 polymer ?
#
loop_
_entity_poly.entity_id
_entity_poly.type
_entity_poly.pdbx_seq_one_letter_code
_entity_poly.pdbx_strand_id
1 'polypeptide(L)'
;NDDELAFTVLPWASTSSLDFSLHCFMSGVANALAKPGQSVVENLQQTAPTTLMVTPLGLEVFYNEIMREIEALPEASQEVFHWALSIGKAYRMAGDNATEALRREYASADMTFFSQIRGKVGGRVNRLYYVGAALPQKLVDFMEAIGQVPLGLYSITETGGFPVINYLEQPRSGACGQIAPGFELRLAEDGEILVKSPTVMLTYWNQPQETVRQVLDADGWLHTGDLGEIDSDGYVHLNGRKQSMIILSSGRKIIPAHIEAALKESPFVAQAIVFGEGRAHITALIVPNLDALADSFEDGLTGLVTPETDSLRWYWLGDDEHSEPIATMAHAGVKIKLDQVVEAVNRKLDLFERIEKYSLLEHAYSKIAHDMADLTPLQRRQIGERFATLISSMYPRTILQVGEQITQVEVSPERMRELLEKETLLDAWLADAGLEFLFDLARRKQIDTPSIVHICDTAASIAQMVNEERPLSTALIVGDPPRIARHLPVSQIQMLQMEHIRRMRKNLTTLAMMVDGKVLGYVIDKHGYVRGIHKLDDKLDNQANPLLGPQFRRHAAISGLCDALVFYVPSGGKQVRVFADGQLVGRYSNGDWSQDIMPQVDEVINQLAQQKNLKFALLQRLLRCAFQMSEENLGAIFIVGNADAVIEKSDAPEISHFAWIFGTDVRSLSDEELINFAKQDGATVIDAQGKFRGCMVLLRPDSGTKAEIGPGRGARHSSAAKMSAETDCLAITVSQDGPITVYDSGRRVLSL
;
A
#
# COMPACT_ATOMS: atom_id res chain seq x y z
N ASN A 1 34.92 16.16 -7.82
CA ASN A 1 33.81 15.23 -8.12
C ASN A 1 32.47 15.90 -7.87
N ASP A 2 32.28 17.15 -8.27
CA ASP A 2 31.11 17.93 -7.85
C ASP A 2 29.80 17.48 -8.53
N ASP A 3 29.88 16.52 -9.45
CA ASP A 3 28.76 15.95 -10.21
C ASP A 3 28.48 14.47 -9.89
N GLU A 4 29.22 13.85 -8.96
CA GLU A 4 28.93 12.49 -8.53
C GLU A 4 27.83 12.45 -7.46
N LEU A 5 26.85 11.57 -7.67
CA LEU A 5 25.70 11.42 -6.79
C LEU A 5 25.39 9.93 -6.58
N ALA A 6 25.35 9.53 -5.32
CA ALA A 6 24.98 8.19 -4.89
C ALA A 6 23.51 8.13 -4.49
N PHE A 7 22.83 7.04 -4.84
CA PHE A 7 21.47 6.75 -4.41
C PHE A 7 21.35 5.28 -4.00
N THR A 8 20.65 5.01 -2.91
CA THR A 8 20.32 3.65 -2.45
C THR A 8 18.81 3.52 -2.31
N VAL A 9 18.23 2.45 -2.86
CA VAL A 9 16.80 2.15 -2.74
C VAL A 9 16.43 1.50 -1.41
N LEU A 10 17.45 1.13 -0.61
CA LEU A 10 17.30 0.42 0.66
C LEU A 10 17.30 1.41 1.83
N PRO A 11 16.52 1.17 2.91
CA PRO A 11 16.58 2.02 4.10
C PRO A 11 17.94 1.89 4.79
N TRP A 12 18.40 2.94 5.46
CA TRP A 12 19.62 2.91 6.30
C TRP A 12 19.53 2.00 7.52
N ALA A 13 18.35 1.45 7.82
CA ALA A 13 18.23 0.33 8.76
C ALA A 13 18.91 -0.96 8.24
N SER A 14 19.13 -1.07 6.93
CA SER A 14 19.99 -2.09 6.33
C SER A 14 21.45 -1.65 6.43
N THR A 15 22.29 -2.47 7.07
CA THR A 15 23.73 -2.21 7.22
C THR A 15 24.41 -1.96 5.88
N SER A 16 24.14 -2.77 4.86
CA SER A 16 24.71 -2.55 3.52
C SER A 16 24.32 -1.20 2.92
N SER A 17 23.10 -0.71 3.16
CA SER A 17 22.68 0.63 2.69
C SER A 17 23.39 1.76 3.42
N LEU A 18 23.54 1.60 4.73
CA LEU A 18 24.27 2.54 5.56
C LEU A 18 25.76 2.58 5.19
N ASP A 19 26.41 1.41 5.10
CA ASP A 19 27.83 1.27 4.75
C ASP A 19 28.13 1.86 3.38
N PHE A 20 27.30 1.57 2.38
CA PHE A 20 27.40 2.17 1.05
C PHE A 20 27.29 3.70 1.10
N SER A 21 26.28 4.23 1.80
CA SER A 21 26.04 5.68 1.89
C SER A 21 27.18 6.40 2.61
N LEU A 22 27.69 5.81 3.69
CA LEU A 22 28.85 6.32 4.44
C LEU A 22 30.12 6.27 3.61
N HIS A 23 30.36 5.19 2.86
CA HIS A 23 31.50 5.09 1.95
C HIS A 23 31.46 6.17 0.86
N CYS A 24 30.32 6.38 0.22
CA CYS A 24 30.12 7.46 -0.74
C CYS A 24 30.38 8.83 -0.10
N PHE A 25 29.82 9.07 1.09
CA PHE A 25 30.00 10.33 1.82
C PHE A 25 31.49 10.59 2.15
N MET A 26 32.20 9.60 2.68
CA MET A 26 33.64 9.71 3.00
C MET A 26 34.51 9.91 1.75
N SER A 27 34.05 9.41 0.60
CA SER A 27 34.73 9.57 -0.69
C SER A 27 34.41 10.91 -1.38
N GLY A 28 33.64 11.78 -0.73
CA GLY A 28 33.24 13.09 -1.27
C GLY A 28 32.10 13.01 -2.30
N VAL A 29 31.37 11.89 -2.35
CA VAL A 29 30.19 11.70 -3.22
C VAL A 29 28.94 12.07 -2.44
N ALA A 30 28.11 12.95 -3.01
CA ALA A 30 26.86 13.34 -2.37
C ALA A 30 25.87 12.17 -2.33
N ASN A 31 25.11 12.05 -1.25
CA ASN A 31 24.04 11.05 -1.14
C ASN A 31 22.69 11.72 -1.40
N ALA A 32 21.95 11.21 -2.39
CA ALA A 32 20.56 11.54 -2.61
C ALA A 32 19.66 10.63 -1.77
N LEU A 33 18.74 11.25 -1.04
CA LEU A 33 17.74 10.54 -0.26
C LEU A 33 16.42 10.50 -1.03
N ALA A 34 15.77 9.34 -0.99
CA ALA A 34 14.42 9.21 -1.53
C ALA A 34 13.47 10.18 -0.81
N LYS A 35 12.73 10.99 -1.57
CA LYS A 35 11.70 11.85 -1.01
C LYS A 35 10.50 11.00 -0.58
N PRO A 36 9.99 11.17 0.66
CA PRO A 36 8.79 10.48 1.10
C PRO A 36 7.62 10.73 0.15
N GLY A 37 6.90 9.68 -0.22
CA GLY A 37 5.72 9.76 -1.10
C GLY A 37 6.01 9.84 -2.60
N GLN A 38 7.28 9.78 -3.03
CA GLN A 38 7.65 9.59 -4.44
C GLN A 38 8.04 8.14 -4.71
N SER A 39 7.78 7.65 -5.91
CA SER A 39 8.22 6.32 -6.33
C SER A 39 9.75 6.25 -6.46
N VAL A 40 10.32 5.05 -6.43
CA VAL A 40 11.77 4.87 -6.66
C VAL A 40 12.18 5.40 -8.03
N VAL A 41 11.36 5.16 -9.07
CA VAL A 41 11.66 5.61 -10.44
C VAL A 41 11.67 7.14 -10.53
N GLU A 42 10.68 7.81 -9.92
CA GLU A 42 10.65 9.29 -9.86
C GLU A 42 11.88 9.86 -9.16
N ASN A 43 12.28 9.25 -8.05
CA ASN A 43 13.48 9.65 -7.33
C ASN A 43 14.73 9.48 -8.20
N LEU A 44 14.87 8.34 -8.90
CA LEU A 44 16.01 8.10 -9.79
C LEU A 44 16.02 9.07 -10.98
N GLN A 45 14.87 9.39 -11.56
CA GLN A 45 14.75 10.38 -12.64
C GLN A 45 15.08 11.81 -12.18
N GLN A 46 14.61 12.21 -10.98
CA GLN A 46 14.87 13.54 -10.44
C GLN A 46 16.32 13.73 -9.99
N THR A 47 16.90 12.71 -9.38
CA THR A 47 18.25 12.79 -8.81
C THR A 47 19.32 12.48 -9.86
N ALA A 48 18.98 11.67 -10.87
CA ALA A 48 19.89 11.22 -11.91
C ALA A 48 21.24 10.75 -11.33
N PRO A 49 21.26 9.70 -10.48
CA PRO A 49 22.47 9.31 -9.77
C PRO A 49 23.53 8.76 -10.72
N THR A 50 24.79 8.92 -10.36
CA THR A 50 25.93 8.28 -11.05
C THR A 50 26.23 6.92 -10.43
N THR A 51 26.02 6.76 -9.12
CA THR A 51 26.19 5.50 -8.39
C THR A 51 24.85 5.08 -7.78
N LEU A 52 24.41 3.86 -8.07
CA LEU A 52 23.12 3.33 -7.62
C LEU A 52 23.32 1.97 -6.94
N MET A 53 22.76 1.81 -5.73
CA MET A 53 22.67 0.50 -5.08
C MET A 53 21.22 0.00 -5.01
N VAL A 54 21.01 -1.24 -5.47
CA VAL A 54 19.71 -1.91 -5.57
C VAL A 54 19.74 -3.33 -5.01
N THR A 55 18.58 -3.97 -4.93
CA THR A 55 18.44 -5.41 -4.71
C THR A 55 18.18 -6.14 -6.02
N PRO A 56 18.42 -7.46 -6.12
CA PRO A 56 17.99 -8.26 -7.27
C PRO A 56 16.50 -8.10 -7.59
N LEU A 57 15.63 -8.03 -6.58
CA LEU A 57 14.20 -7.76 -6.76
C LEU A 57 13.94 -6.41 -7.41
N GLY A 58 14.69 -5.36 -7.04
CA GLY A 58 14.58 -4.05 -7.68
C GLY A 58 14.91 -4.10 -9.17
N LEU A 59 15.94 -4.86 -9.55
CA LEU A 59 16.29 -5.09 -10.97
C LEU A 59 15.25 -5.95 -11.69
N GLU A 60 14.64 -6.92 -11.01
CA GLU A 60 13.56 -7.74 -11.57
C GLU A 60 12.30 -6.91 -11.85
N VAL A 61 11.91 -6.04 -10.92
CA VAL A 61 10.80 -5.10 -11.09
C VAL A 61 11.08 -4.17 -12.27
N PHE A 62 12.30 -3.61 -12.35
CA PHE A 62 12.71 -2.77 -13.48
C PHE A 62 12.65 -3.54 -14.81
N TYR A 63 13.21 -4.73 -14.88
CA TYR A 63 13.16 -5.60 -16.06
C TYR A 63 11.72 -5.88 -16.50
N ASN A 64 10.85 -6.29 -15.58
CA ASN A 64 9.47 -6.63 -15.89
C ASN A 64 8.68 -5.43 -16.40
N GLU A 65 8.95 -4.24 -15.87
CA GLU A 65 8.34 -3.01 -16.35
C GLU A 65 8.77 -2.66 -17.78
N ILE A 66 10.06 -2.79 -18.10
CA ILE A 66 10.54 -2.61 -19.48
C ILE A 66 9.86 -3.62 -20.42
N MET A 67 9.81 -4.90 -20.04
CA MET A 67 9.20 -5.92 -20.90
C MET A 67 7.71 -5.66 -21.14
N ARG A 68 6.98 -5.24 -20.09
CA ARG A 68 5.56 -4.87 -20.21
C ARG A 68 5.33 -3.72 -21.19
N GLU A 69 6.21 -2.72 -21.18
CA GLU A 69 6.12 -1.61 -22.13
C GLU A 69 6.45 -2.03 -23.56
N ILE A 70 7.44 -2.91 -23.75
CA ILE A 70 7.75 -3.47 -25.06
C ILE A 70 6.59 -4.31 -25.59
N GLU A 71 5.97 -5.15 -24.77
CA GLU A 71 4.80 -5.97 -25.13
C GLU A 71 3.59 -5.13 -25.57
N ALA A 72 3.51 -3.88 -25.12
CA ALA A 72 2.47 -2.94 -25.53
C ALA A 72 2.74 -2.26 -26.89
N LEU A 73 3.96 -2.36 -27.43
CA LEU A 73 4.31 -1.82 -28.75
C LEU A 73 3.82 -2.73 -29.89
N PRO A 74 3.68 -2.21 -31.13
CA PRO A 74 3.39 -3.04 -32.30
C PRO A 74 4.42 -4.16 -32.48
N GLU A 75 4.01 -5.31 -33.02
CA GLU A 75 4.86 -6.50 -33.21
C GLU A 75 6.20 -6.19 -33.90
N ALA A 76 6.18 -5.35 -34.94
CA ALA A 76 7.41 -4.90 -35.61
C ALA A 76 8.39 -4.16 -34.68
N SER A 77 7.90 -3.38 -33.70
CA SER A 77 8.75 -2.71 -32.72
C SER A 77 9.32 -3.69 -31.69
N GLN A 78 8.56 -4.73 -31.34
CA GLN A 78 9.03 -5.81 -30.47
C GLN A 78 10.15 -6.60 -31.16
N GLU A 79 10.02 -6.92 -32.44
CA GLU A 79 11.06 -7.57 -33.23
C GLU A 79 12.36 -6.75 -33.27
N VAL A 80 12.26 -5.44 -33.47
CA VAL A 80 13.44 -4.55 -33.44
C VAL A 80 14.05 -4.50 -32.04
N PHE A 81 13.24 -4.54 -30.96
CA PHE A 81 13.77 -4.64 -29.60
C PHE A 81 14.51 -5.96 -29.34
N HIS A 82 13.98 -7.09 -29.81
CA HIS A 82 14.66 -8.38 -29.71
C HIS A 82 15.96 -8.40 -30.53
N TRP A 83 15.97 -7.79 -31.71
CA TRP A 83 17.20 -7.57 -32.47
C TRP A 83 18.19 -6.73 -31.66
N ALA A 84 17.76 -5.61 -31.08
CA ALA A 84 18.60 -4.74 -30.27
C ALA A 84 19.25 -5.51 -29.10
N LEU A 85 18.48 -6.29 -28.35
CA LEU A 85 19.02 -7.15 -27.28
C LEU A 85 20.04 -8.17 -27.79
N SER A 86 19.82 -8.75 -28.98
CA SER A 86 20.76 -9.68 -29.59
C SER A 86 22.10 -9.01 -29.94
N ILE A 87 22.05 -7.77 -30.44
CA ILE A 87 23.23 -6.93 -30.69
C ILE A 87 23.93 -6.56 -29.39
N GLY A 88 23.19 -6.17 -28.35
CA GLY A 88 23.74 -5.87 -27.03
C GLY A 88 24.52 -7.05 -26.45
N LYS A 89 23.95 -8.26 -26.54
CA LYS A 89 24.62 -9.49 -26.12
C LYS A 89 25.88 -9.78 -26.93
N ALA A 90 25.82 -9.66 -28.27
CA ALA A 90 26.98 -9.89 -29.13
C ALA A 90 28.11 -8.88 -28.86
N TYR A 91 27.76 -7.60 -28.70
CA TYR A 91 28.71 -6.53 -28.36
C TYR A 91 29.40 -6.80 -27.02
N ARG A 92 28.63 -7.18 -26.00
CA ARG A 92 29.18 -7.53 -24.68
C ARG A 92 30.12 -8.73 -24.74
N MET A 93 29.75 -9.80 -25.45
CA MET A 93 30.59 -10.99 -25.63
C MET A 93 31.90 -10.67 -26.37
N ALA A 94 31.88 -9.75 -27.33
CA ALA A 94 33.06 -9.36 -28.07
C ALA A 94 34.03 -8.47 -27.25
N GLY A 95 33.50 -7.70 -26.29
CA GLY A 95 34.30 -6.82 -25.44
C GLY A 95 35.19 -5.87 -26.26
N ASP A 96 36.46 -5.76 -25.87
CA ASP A 96 37.45 -4.92 -26.58
C ASP A 96 37.68 -5.36 -28.03
N ASN A 97 37.38 -6.62 -28.36
CA ASN A 97 37.53 -7.19 -29.70
C ASN A 97 36.30 -6.95 -30.61
N ALA A 98 35.32 -6.17 -30.19
CA ALA A 98 34.15 -5.84 -31.02
C ALA A 98 34.56 -5.22 -32.37
N THR A 99 34.00 -5.75 -33.46
CA THR A 99 34.25 -5.22 -34.81
C THR A 99 33.59 -3.85 -34.97
N GLU A 100 34.14 -3.02 -35.86
CA GLU A 100 33.58 -1.68 -36.12
C GLU A 100 32.12 -1.71 -36.60
N ALA A 101 31.73 -2.77 -37.33
CA ALA A 101 30.33 -2.98 -37.71
C ALA A 101 29.45 -3.21 -36.48
N LEU A 102 29.84 -4.11 -35.58
CA LEU A 102 29.11 -4.40 -34.35
C LEU A 102 29.03 -3.19 -33.40
N ARG A 103 30.07 -2.35 -33.36
CA ARG A 103 30.04 -1.09 -32.60
C ARG A 103 28.96 -0.14 -33.12
N ARG A 104 28.79 -0.03 -34.44
CA ARG A 104 27.76 0.82 -35.06
C ARG A 104 26.36 0.25 -34.86
N GLU A 105 26.20 -1.06 -34.98
CA GLU A 105 24.92 -1.73 -34.69
C GLU A 105 24.53 -1.52 -33.23
N TYR A 106 25.48 -1.66 -32.30
CA TYR A 106 25.26 -1.37 -30.89
C TYR A 106 24.86 0.09 -30.66
N ALA A 107 25.56 1.05 -31.27
CA ALA A 107 25.21 2.47 -31.18
C ALA A 107 23.79 2.75 -31.71
N SER A 108 23.36 2.05 -32.77
CA SER A 108 21.99 2.14 -33.29
C SER A 108 20.95 1.59 -32.30
N ALA A 109 21.21 0.40 -31.75
CA ALA A 109 20.37 -0.20 -30.69
C ALA A 109 20.31 0.72 -29.45
N ASP A 110 21.42 1.36 -29.12
CA ASP A 110 21.55 2.27 -27.99
C ASP A 110 20.69 3.53 -28.15
N MET A 111 20.79 4.21 -29.28
CA MET A 111 19.98 5.39 -29.60
C MET A 111 18.48 5.04 -29.67
N THR A 112 18.14 3.84 -30.12
CA THR A 112 16.74 3.43 -30.33
C THR A 112 16.07 3.02 -29.02
N PHE A 113 16.72 2.18 -28.20
CA PHE A 113 16.11 1.60 -27.00
C PHE A 113 16.94 1.81 -25.74
N PHE A 114 18.23 1.45 -25.74
CA PHE A 114 18.96 1.32 -24.47
C PHE A 114 19.17 2.66 -23.75
N SER A 115 19.41 3.75 -24.48
CA SER A 115 19.51 5.10 -23.91
C SER A 115 18.20 5.53 -23.22
N GLN A 116 17.04 5.21 -23.80
CA GLN A 116 15.74 5.50 -23.20
C GLN A 116 15.49 4.66 -21.95
N ILE A 117 15.85 3.37 -21.99
CA ILE A 117 15.74 2.45 -20.85
C ILE A 117 16.63 2.95 -19.69
N ARG A 118 17.89 3.30 -19.97
CA ARG A 118 18.78 3.90 -18.96
C ARG A 118 18.27 5.27 -18.48
N GLY A 119 17.59 6.03 -19.34
CA GLY A 119 16.94 7.30 -18.99
C GLY A 119 15.91 7.16 -17.86
N LYS A 120 15.27 6.00 -17.71
CA LYS A 120 14.31 5.75 -16.61
C LYS A 120 14.95 5.69 -15.23
N VAL A 121 16.23 5.37 -15.14
CA VAL A 121 17.02 5.46 -13.90
C VAL A 121 17.86 6.74 -13.84
N GLY A 122 17.49 7.74 -14.64
CA GLY A 122 18.13 9.06 -14.68
C GLY A 122 19.31 9.17 -15.65
N GLY A 123 19.65 8.12 -16.40
CA GLY A 123 20.57 8.17 -17.54
C GLY A 123 22.06 8.36 -17.23
N ARG A 124 22.42 8.73 -16.00
CA ARG A 124 23.81 8.98 -15.57
C ARG A 124 24.46 7.85 -14.78
N VAL A 125 23.71 6.79 -14.47
CA VAL A 125 24.22 5.64 -13.70
C VAL A 125 25.37 5.01 -14.47
N ASN A 126 26.57 5.03 -13.88
CA ASN A 126 27.77 4.39 -14.39
C ASN A 126 28.35 3.35 -13.41
N ARG A 127 27.82 3.30 -12.19
CA ARG A 127 28.12 2.30 -11.17
C ARG A 127 26.81 1.76 -10.60
N LEU A 128 26.43 0.55 -11.01
CA LEU A 128 25.22 -0.12 -10.55
C LEU A 128 25.59 -1.27 -9.63
N TYR A 129 25.50 -1.06 -8.31
CA TYR A 129 25.74 -2.10 -7.31
C TYR A 129 24.47 -2.85 -6.94
N TYR A 130 24.59 -4.14 -6.66
CA TYR A 130 23.51 -4.93 -6.06
C TYR A 130 23.98 -5.71 -4.84
N VAL A 131 23.08 -5.88 -3.87
CA VAL A 131 23.36 -6.57 -2.61
C VAL A 131 22.14 -7.36 -2.11
N GLY A 132 22.39 -8.35 -1.25
CA GLY A 132 21.39 -9.05 -0.45
C GLY A 132 21.00 -10.45 -0.96
N ALA A 133 21.19 -10.73 -2.25
CA ALA A 133 21.02 -12.06 -2.84
C ALA A 133 21.80 -12.19 -4.16
N ALA A 134 21.95 -13.41 -4.66
CA ALA A 134 22.49 -13.68 -5.99
C ALA A 134 21.58 -13.10 -7.08
N LEU A 135 22.18 -12.58 -8.16
CA LEU A 135 21.45 -12.01 -9.28
C LEU A 135 21.21 -13.09 -10.35
N PRO A 136 19.96 -13.38 -10.76
CA PRO A 136 19.68 -14.34 -11.82
C PRO A 136 20.38 -13.98 -13.14
N GLN A 137 20.94 -14.98 -13.83
CA GLN A 137 21.68 -14.78 -15.08
C GLN A 137 20.90 -14.00 -16.14
N LYS A 138 19.58 -14.21 -16.24
CA LYS A 138 18.71 -13.48 -17.16
C LYS A 138 18.76 -11.96 -16.95
N LEU A 139 18.83 -11.51 -15.69
CA LEU A 139 18.94 -10.09 -15.36
C LEU A 139 20.33 -9.57 -15.64
N VAL A 140 21.38 -10.35 -15.37
CA VAL A 140 22.76 -10.02 -15.75
C VAL A 140 22.85 -9.78 -17.25
N ASP A 141 22.39 -10.75 -18.06
CA ASP A 141 22.41 -10.69 -19.52
C ASP A 141 21.69 -9.45 -20.06
N PHE A 142 20.50 -9.14 -19.51
CA PHE A 142 19.73 -7.96 -19.93
C PHE A 142 20.44 -6.65 -19.56
N MET A 143 20.86 -6.51 -18.31
CA MET A 143 21.48 -5.28 -17.83
C MET A 143 22.79 -5.00 -18.58
N GLU A 144 23.61 -6.02 -18.82
CA GLU A 144 24.83 -5.88 -19.61
C GLU A 144 24.54 -5.55 -21.08
N ALA A 145 23.51 -6.15 -21.68
CA ALA A 145 23.12 -5.84 -23.06
C ALA A 145 22.74 -4.36 -23.22
N ILE A 146 22.06 -3.77 -22.24
CA ILE A 146 21.72 -2.34 -22.24
C ILE A 146 22.88 -1.45 -21.75
N GLY A 147 24.09 -1.99 -21.58
CA GLY A 147 25.28 -1.22 -21.20
C GLY A 147 25.36 -0.84 -19.72
N GLN A 148 24.62 -1.53 -18.86
CA GLN A 148 24.65 -1.35 -17.40
C GLN A 148 25.19 -2.62 -16.74
N VAL A 149 26.48 -2.67 -16.45
CA VAL A 149 27.10 -3.86 -15.82
C VAL A 149 26.74 -3.88 -14.33
N PRO A 150 25.97 -4.86 -13.83
CA PRO A 150 25.66 -4.97 -12.41
C PRO A 150 26.90 -5.46 -11.64
N LEU A 151 27.26 -4.74 -10.58
CA LEU A 151 28.40 -5.01 -9.73
C LEU A 151 27.93 -5.63 -8.40
N GLY A 152 28.31 -6.87 -8.15
CA GLY A 152 27.98 -7.55 -6.91
C GLY A 152 28.66 -6.93 -5.70
N LEU A 153 27.94 -6.87 -4.59
CA LEU A 153 28.46 -6.66 -3.24
C LEU A 153 28.00 -7.82 -2.36
N TYR A 154 28.94 -8.45 -1.66
CA TYR A 154 28.60 -9.46 -0.65
C TYR A 154 28.94 -8.95 0.74
N SER A 155 27.97 -9.11 1.65
CA SER A 155 28.02 -8.65 3.04
C SER A 155 26.91 -9.32 3.84
N ILE A 156 27.17 -9.51 5.13
CA ILE A 156 26.17 -9.81 6.15
C ILE A 156 26.35 -8.81 7.30
N THR A 157 25.34 -8.62 8.14
CA THR A 157 25.39 -7.65 9.25
C THR A 157 26.62 -7.89 10.14
N GLU A 158 26.95 -9.16 10.36
CA GLU A 158 28.04 -9.62 11.21
C GLU A 158 29.44 -9.31 10.68
N THR A 159 29.61 -9.03 9.38
CA THR A 159 30.94 -8.71 8.81
C THR A 159 31.33 -7.25 8.99
N GLY A 160 30.36 -6.35 9.17
CA GLY A 160 30.58 -4.90 9.23
C GLY A 160 31.29 -4.34 7.99
N GLY A 161 30.53 -4.04 6.92
CA GLY A 161 31.08 -3.65 5.61
C GLY A 161 30.99 -4.75 4.54
N PHE A 162 31.72 -4.55 3.43
CA PHE A 162 31.68 -5.41 2.25
C PHE A 162 32.95 -6.26 2.12
N PRO A 163 32.97 -7.50 2.64
CA PRO A 163 34.14 -8.39 2.50
C PRO A 163 34.50 -8.72 1.06
N VAL A 164 33.55 -8.65 0.13
CA VAL A 164 33.77 -8.94 -1.29
C VAL A 164 33.08 -7.89 -2.14
N ILE A 165 33.82 -7.33 -3.11
CA ILE A 165 33.38 -6.24 -3.98
C ILE A 165 33.70 -6.60 -5.43
N ASN A 166 32.72 -6.45 -6.33
CA ASN A 166 32.93 -6.53 -7.76
C ASN A 166 33.31 -5.14 -8.29
N TYR A 167 34.58 -4.94 -8.63
CA TYR A 167 35.11 -3.64 -9.01
C TYR A 167 34.77 -3.27 -10.45
N LEU A 168 34.53 -1.98 -10.70
CA LEU A 168 34.19 -1.46 -12.02
C LEU A 168 35.32 -1.65 -13.04
N GLU A 169 36.57 -1.61 -12.58
CA GLU A 169 37.77 -1.73 -13.41
C GLU A 169 37.96 -3.14 -13.96
N GLN A 170 37.48 -4.16 -13.24
CA GLN A 170 37.59 -5.58 -13.61
C GLN A 170 36.30 -6.32 -13.22
N PRO A 171 35.17 -6.00 -13.87
CA PRO A 171 33.89 -6.55 -13.48
C PRO A 171 33.79 -8.01 -13.93
N ARG A 172 33.33 -8.89 -13.03
CA ARG A 172 33.01 -10.29 -13.36
C ARG A 172 31.52 -10.51 -13.29
N SER A 173 30.90 -10.73 -14.45
CA SER A 173 29.48 -11.00 -14.58
C SER A 173 29.05 -12.18 -13.70
N GLY A 174 27.99 -12.01 -12.90
CA GLY A 174 27.44 -13.06 -12.03
C GLY A 174 28.21 -13.31 -10.71
N ALA A 175 29.45 -12.83 -10.59
CA ALA A 175 30.24 -12.97 -9.37
C ALA A 175 29.89 -11.90 -8.33
N CYS A 176 30.10 -12.23 -7.05
CA CYS A 176 30.05 -11.23 -5.98
C CYS A 176 31.26 -10.30 -6.00
N GLY A 177 32.40 -10.75 -6.55
CA GLY A 177 33.61 -9.93 -6.71
C GLY A 177 34.85 -10.54 -6.08
N GLN A 178 35.83 -9.71 -5.77
CA GLN A 178 37.07 -10.11 -5.09
C GLN A 178 37.09 -9.63 -3.64
N ILE A 179 37.94 -10.25 -2.83
CA ILE A 179 38.11 -9.90 -1.41
C ILE A 179 38.52 -8.43 -1.29
N ALA A 180 37.81 -7.67 -0.45
CA ALA A 180 38.07 -6.26 -0.22
C ALA A 180 39.29 -6.03 0.70
N PRO A 181 40.02 -4.92 0.54
CA PRO A 181 41.12 -4.56 1.43
C PRO A 181 40.68 -4.55 2.91
N GLY A 182 41.48 -5.18 3.77
CA GLY A 182 41.20 -5.27 5.21
C GLY A 182 40.36 -6.48 5.63
N PHE A 183 39.90 -7.29 4.68
CA PHE A 183 39.23 -8.56 4.94
C PHE A 183 40.12 -9.74 4.55
N GLU A 184 40.04 -10.79 5.34
CA GLU A 184 40.54 -12.12 5.01
C GLU A 184 39.35 -13.04 4.77
N LEU A 185 39.43 -13.88 3.74
CA LEU A 185 38.38 -14.83 3.38
C LEU A 185 39.00 -16.20 3.09
N ARG A 186 38.36 -17.25 3.60
CA ARG A 186 38.68 -18.64 3.22
C ARG A 186 37.41 -19.47 3.14
N LEU A 187 37.49 -20.60 2.45
CA LEU A 187 36.43 -21.60 2.45
C LEU A 187 36.74 -22.67 3.49
N ALA A 188 35.72 -23.06 4.28
CA ALA A 188 35.76 -24.26 5.09
C ALA A 188 35.69 -25.52 4.21
N GLU A 189 35.89 -26.70 4.80
CA GLU A 189 35.89 -27.97 4.07
C GLU A 189 34.56 -28.26 3.34
N ASP A 190 33.44 -27.74 3.86
CA ASP A 190 32.10 -27.88 3.29
C ASP A 190 31.72 -26.74 2.33
N GLY A 191 32.65 -25.83 2.04
CA GLY A 191 32.43 -24.67 1.17
C GLY A 191 31.81 -23.47 1.87
N GLU A 192 31.70 -23.46 3.20
CA GLU A 192 31.29 -22.26 3.96
C GLU A 192 32.32 -21.13 3.81
N ILE A 193 31.83 -19.93 3.55
CA ILE A 193 32.64 -18.71 3.52
C ILE A 193 32.94 -18.30 4.96
N LEU A 194 34.23 -18.22 5.31
CA LEU A 194 34.71 -17.69 6.58
C LEU A 194 35.34 -16.33 6.35
N VAL A 195 34.98 -15.35 7.18
CA VAL A 195 35.47 -13.98 7.06
C VAL A 195 36.19 -13.55 8.33
N LYS A 196 37.32 -12.87 8.20
CA LYS A 196 38.03 -12.27 9.33
C LYS A 196 38.40 -10.84 8.99
N SER A 197 38.09 -9.92 9.90
CA SER A 197 38.37 -8.48 9.77
C SER A 197 38.22 -7.81 11.14
N PRO A 198 38.92 -6.68 11.40
CA PRO A 198 38.63 -5.83 12.56
C PRO A 198 37.20 -5.31 12.63
N THR A 199 36.44 -5.38 11.54
CA THR A 199 35.04 -4.94 11.44
C THR A 199 34.02 -6.01 11.79
N VAL A 200 34.45 -7.28 11.94
CA VAL A 200 33.57 -8.38 12.34
C VAL A 200 32.96 -8.09 13.71
N MET A 201 31.68 -8.44 13.88
CA MET A 201 30.94 -8.20 15.11
C MET A 201 31.63 -8.78 16.35
N LEU A 202 31.41 -8.14 17.50
CA LEU A 202 31.93 -8.61 18.79
C LEU A 202 30.95 -9.54 19.50
N THR A 203 29.64 -9.25 19.41
CA THR A 203 28.58 -9.99 20.10
C THR A 203 27.22 -9.61 19.53
N TYR A 204 26.21 -10.44 19.76
CA TYR A 204 24.81 -10.05 19.67
C TYR A 204 24.35 -9.40 20.99
N TRP A 205 23.56 -8.32 20.91
CA TRP A 205 23.07 -7.61 22.10
C TRP A 205 22.10 -8.49 22.92
N ASN A 206 22.30 -8.56 24.23
CA ASN A 206 21.51 -9.37 25.17
C ASN A 206 21.46 -10.89 24.87
N GLN A 207 22.41 -11.43 24.09
CA GLN A 207 22.50 -12.86 23.84
C GLN A 207 23.62 -13.52 24.66
N PRO A 208 23.49 -14.81 25.01
CA PRO A 208 24.56 -15.56 25.66
C PRO A 208 25.85 -15.57 24.83
N GLN A 209 27.01 -15.54 25.51
CA GLN A 209 28.32 -15.66 24.86
C GLN A 209 28.47 -16.94 24.02
N GLU A 210 27.75 -18.00 24.39
CA GLU A 210 27.73 -19.25 23.64
C GLU A 210 27.15 -19.07 22.22
N THR A 211 26.16 -18.18 22.05
CA THR A 211 25.59 -17.85 20.73
C THR A 211 26.64 -17.18 19.82
N VAL A 212 27.54 -16.38 20.40
CA VAL A 212 28.62 -15.74 19.65
C VAL A 212 29.67 -16.78 19.25
N ARG A 213 30.01 -17.72 20.15
CA ARG A 213 30.96 -18.81 19.87
C ARG A 213 30.51 -19.78 18.79
N GLN A 214 29.21 -19.83 18.49
CA GLN A 214 28.67 -20.63 17.38
C GLN A 214 29.01 -20.04 16.01
N VAL A 215 29.32 -18.75 15.94
CA VAL A 215 29.56 -18.04 14.67
C VAL A 215 30.92 -17.35 14.61
N LEU A 216 31.56 -17.04 15.73
CA LEU A 216 32.96 -16.61 15.78
C LEU A 216 33.81 -17.68 16.45
N ASP A 217 34.81 -18.18 15.72
CA ASP A 217 35.78 -19.12 16.27
C ASP A 217 36.85 -18.44 17.15
N ALA A 218 37.65 -19.25 17.84
CA ALA A 218 38.70 -18.76 18.74
C ALA A 218 39.84 -18.01 18.01
N ASP A 219 39.98 -18.24 16.71
CA ASP A 219 40.98 -17.59 15.85
C ASP A 219 40.44 -16.27 15.23
N GLY A 220 39.19 -15.91 15.53
CA GLY A 220 38.52 -14.70 15.07
C GLY A 220 37.93 -14.79 13.66
N TRP A 221 37.70 -15.99 13.14
CA TRP A 221 36.94 -16.19 11.91
C TRP A 221 35.44 -16.21 12.20
N LEU A 222 34.70 -15.42 11.45
CA LEU A 222 33.26 -15.45 11.37
C LEU A 222 32.81 -16.54 10.39
N HIS A 223 32.10 -17.53 10.90
CA HIS A 223 31.29 -18.47 10.14
C HIS A 223 30.04 -17.74 9.62
N THR A 224 30.04 -17.42 8.32
CA THR A 224 28.97 -16.61 7.71
C THR A 224 27.65 -17.36 7.55
N GLY A 225 27.71 -18.70 7.57
CA GLY A 225 26.59 -19.55 7.17
C GLY A 225 26.26 -19.44 5.68
N ASP A 226 27.08 -18.79 4.85
CA ASP A 226 26.94 -18.71 3.40
C ASP A 226 27.91 -19.71 2.73
N LEU A 227 27.46 -20.43 1.71
CA LEU A 227 28.28 -21.33 0.90
C LEU A 227 28.75 -20.61 -0.36
N GLY A 228 29.97 -20.88 -0.81
CA GLY A 228 30.49 -20.31 -2.04
C GLY A 228 31.70 -21.03 -2.60
N GLU A 229 32.19 -20.51 -3.71
CA GLU A 229 33.41 -20.94 -4.36
C GLU A 229 34.25 -19.74 -4.76
N ILE A 230 35.57 -19.95 -4.88
CA ILE A 230 36.51 -18.95 -5.37
C ILE A 230 37.08 -19.50 -6.67
N ASP A 231 36.91 -18.76 -7.77
CA ASP A 231 37.45 -19.17 -9.06
C ASP A 231 38.96 -18.94 -9.18
N SER A 232 39.55 -19.39 -10.29
CA SER A 232 41.00 -19.30 -10.51
C SER A 232 41.54 -17.87 -10.54
N ASP A 233 40.67 -16.89 -10.80
CA ASP A 233 41.01 -15.47 -10.88
C ASP A 233 40.71 -14.74 -9.55
N GLY A 234 40.33 -15.50 -8.51
CA GLY A 234 40.08 -15.00 -7.17
C GLY A 234 38.70 -14.36 -6.96
N TYR A 235 37.74 -14.57 -7.87
CA TYR A 235 36.38 -14.07 -7.69
C TYR A 235 35.53 -15.06 -6.88
N VAL A 236 34.78 -14.51 -5.93
CA VAL A 236 33.89 -15.25 -5.05
C VAL A 236 32.50 -15.33 -5.69
N HIS A 237 31.96 -16.54 -5.74
CA HIS A 237 30.61 -16.85 -6.19
C HIS A 237 29.82 -17.46 -5.04
N LEU A 238 28.56 -17.02 -4.85
CA LEU A 238 27.68 -17.54 -3.80
C LEU A 238 26.87 -18.74 -4.29
N ASN A 239 26.93 -19.82 -3.54
CA ASN A 239 26.27 -21.10 -3.83
C ASN A 239 25.07 -21.39 -2.89
N GLY A 240 24.73 -20.46 -1.99
CA GLY A 240 23.56 -20.55 -1.10
C GLY A 240 23.94 -20.35 0.37
N ARG A 241 23.10 -20.82 1.31
CA ARG A 241 23.39 -20.80 2.76
C ARG A 241 23.54 -22.20 3.35
N LYS A 242 24.55 -22.40 4.20
CA LYS A 242 24.86 -23.65 4.92
C LYS A 242 23.68 -24.12 5.76
N GLN A 243 23.11 -23.21 6.56
CA GLN A 243 21.78 -23.39 7.12
C GLN A 243 20.79 -22.77 6.14
N SER A 244 19.89 -23.58 5.59
CA SER A 244 19.02 -23.20 4.46
C SER A 244 18.04 -22.10 4.86
N MET A 245 18.47 -20.86 5.02
CA MET A 245 17.60 -19.76 5.40
C MET A 245 16.58 -19.54 4.29
N ILE A 246 15.30 -19.58 4.64
CA ILE A 246 14.22 -19.24 3.73
C ILE A 246 14.08 -17.72 3.72
N ILE A 247 14.16 -17.11 2.55
CA ILE A 247 13.83 -15.69 2.37
C ILE A 247 12.41 -15.59 1.83
N LEU A 248 11.48 -15.09 2.63
CA LEU A 248 10.10 -14.84 2.18
C LEU A 248 10.06 -13.72 1.14
N SER A 249 8.97 -13.62 0.37
CA SER A 249 8.72 -12.52 -0.58
C SER A 249 8.70 -11.13 0.07
N SER A 250 8.56 -11.06 1.39
CA SER A 250 8.66 -9.84 2.19
C SER A 250 10.11 -9.43 2.52
N GLY A 251 11.11 -10.22 2.10
CA GLY A 251 12.51 -10.06 2.45
C GLY A 251 12.87 -10.57 3.86
N ARG A 252 11.91 -11.14 4.60
CA ARG A 252 12.15 -11.71 5.92
C ARG A 252 12.89 -13.03 5.82
N LYS A 253 13.89 -13.19 6.68
CA LYS A 253 14.80 -14.33 6.76
C LYS A 253 14.31 -15.30 7.83
N ILE A 254 14.18 -16.57 7.49
CA ILE A 254 13.63 -17.62 8.36
C ILE A 254 14.63 -18.77 8.42
N ILE A 255 14.84 -19.36 9.60
CA ILE A 255 15.71 -20.52 9.78
C ILE A 255 14.84 -21.78 9.85
N PRO A 256 14.77 -22.61 8.78
CA PRO A 256 13.90 -23.78 8.71
C PRO A 256 14.15 -24.81 9.80
N ALA A 257 15.42 -25.02 10.15
CA ALA A 257 15.83 -26.01 11.14
C ALA A 257 15.16 -25.75 12.50
N HIS A 258 14.95 -24.48 12.87
CA HIS A 258 14.26 -24.12 14.10
C HIS A 258 12.80 -24.59 14.12
N ILE A 259 12.07 -24.35 13.03
CA ILE A 259 10.66 -24.74 12.87
C ILE A 259 10.54 -26.26 12.78
N GLU A 260 11.44 -26.91 12.05
CA GLU A 260 11.47 -28.36 11.86
C GLU A 260 11.78 -29.11 13.15
N ALA A 261 12.73 -28.61 13.95
CA ALA A 261 13.04 -29.16 15.26
C ALA A 261 11.83 -29.03 16.21
N ALA A 262 11.18 -27.86 16.24
CA ALA A 262 9.99 -27.64 17.07
C ALA A 262 8.82 -28.57 16.72
N LEU A 263 8.62 -28.90 15.44
CA LEU A 263 7.63 -29.91 15.03
C LEU A 263 8.02 -31.33 15.49
N LYS A 264 9.30 -31.68 15.37
CA LYS A 264 9.84 -32.99 15.77
C LYS A 264 9.90 -33.20 17.29
N GLU A 265 9.74 -32.16 18.11
CA GLU A 265 9.57 -32.32 19.57
C GLU A 265 8.29 -33.11 19.91
N SER A 266 7.30 -33.13 19.01
CA SER A 266 6.08 -33.89 19.20
C SER A 266 6.28 -35.38 18.88
N PRO A 267 5.87 -36.31 19.76
CA PRO A 267 5.96 -37.75 19.47
C PRO A 267 5.08 -38.16 18.27
N PHE A 268 4.13 -37.32 17.85
CA PHE A 268 3.21 -37.57 16.74
C PHE A 268 3.80 -37.20 15.37
N VAL A 269 4.99 -36.61 15.31
CA VAL A 269 5.67 -36.19 14.07
C VAL A 269 6.94 -37.02 13.89
N ALA A 270 6.96 -37.89 12.88
CA ALA A 270 8.14 -38.69 12.54
C ALA A 270 9.17 -37.88 11.75
N GLN A 271 8.72 -37.06 10.79
CA GLN A 271 9.57 -36.15 10.03
C GLN A 271 8.81 -34.87 9.68
N ALA A 272 9.52 -33.75 9.58
CA ALA A 272 8.99 -32.48 9.10
C ALA A 272 10.02 -31.78 8.22
N ILE A 273 9.55 -31.03 7.23
CA ILE A 273 10.37 -30.14 6.40
C ILE A 273 9.55 -28.92 5.98
N VAL A 274 10.11 -27.72 6.06
CA VAL A 274 9.41 -26.45 5.74
C VAL A 274 9.89 -25.79 4.45
N PHE A 275 8.99 -25.04 3.81
CA PHE A 275 9.21 -24.33 2.55
C PHE A 275 8.63 -22.91 2.62
N GLY A 276 9.17 -22.00 1.80
CA GLY A 276 8.72 -20.62 1.74
C GLY A 276 9.60 -19.66 0.94
N GLU A 277 10.65 -20.17 0.26
CA GLU A 277 11.58 -19.34 -0.51
C GLU A 277 10.84 -18.53 -1.58
N GLY A 278 10.97 -17.20 -1.53
CA GLY A 278 10.25 -16.27 -2.41
C GLY A 278 8.73 -16.29 -2.26
N ARG A 279 8.18 -16.87 -1.18
CA ARG A 279 6.73 -16.97 -0.92
C ARG A 279 6.29 -16.07 0.22
N ALA A 280 4.98 -15.83 0.32
CA ALA A 280 4.40 -14.94 1.33
C ALA A 280 4.46 -15.47 2.78
N HIS A 281 4.53 -16.79 2.96
CA HIS A 281 4.51 -17.46 4.28
C HIS A 281 5.17 -18.84 4.24
N ILE A 282 5.41 -19.43 5.42
CA ILE A 282 5.95 -20.78 5.57
C ILE A 282 4.86 -21.85 5.42
N THR A 283 5.20 -22.94 4.74
CA THR A 283 4.40 -24.17 4.69
C THR A 283 5.24 -25.39 5.06
N ALA A 284 4.62 -26.50 5.47
CA ALA A 284 5.34 -27.69 5.91
C ALA A 284 4.84 -28.98 5.24
N LEU A 285 5.76 -29.93 5.01
CA LEU A 285 5.42 -31.33 4.76
C LEU A 285 5.72 -32.13 6.03
N ILE A 286 4.73 -32.89 6.50
CA ILE A 286 4.80 -33.65 7.75
C ILE A 286 4.58 -35.13 7.47
N VAL A 287 5.46 -35.99 7.97
CA VAL A 287 5.27 -37.44 8.04
C VAL A 287 4.80 -37.74 9.47
N PRO A 288 3.56 -38.21 9.66
CA PRO A 288 3.06 -38.53 10.99
C PRO A 288 3.69 -39.81 11.55
N ASN A 289 3.85 -39.86 12.86
CA ASN A 289 4.18 -41.10 13.57
C ASN A 289 2.88 -41.84 13.91
N LEU A 290 2.49 -42.77 13.03
CA LEU A 290 1.20 -43.46 13.11
C LEU A 290 1.10 -44.38 14.34
N ASP A 291 2.21 -44.98 14.78
CA ASP A 291 2.24 -45.84 15.96
C ASP A 291 1.97 -45.02 17.24
N ALA A 292 2.69 -43.92 17.42
CA ALA A 292 2.46 -43.01 18.55
C ALA A 292 1.06 -42.37 18.52
N LEU A 293 0.49 -42.16 17.33
CA LEU A 293 -0.88 -41.68 17.17
C LEU A 293 -1.87 -42.77 17.58
N ALA A 294 -1.69 -44.01 17.16
CA ALA A 294 -2.55 -45.15 17.51
C ALA A 294 -2.62 -45.34 19.04
N ASP A 295 -1.48 -45.28 19.73
CA ASP A 295 -1.38 -45.42 21.19
C ASP A 295 -2.06 -44.28 21.97
N SER A 296 -2.28 -43.14 21.32
CA SER A 296 -2.83 -41.93 21.98
C SER A 296 -4.36 -41.86 22.02
N PHE A 297 -5.06 -42.80 21.39
CA PHE A 297 -6.51 -42.90 21.42
C PHE A 297 -6.93 -44.00 22.41
N GLU A 298 -7.52 -43.61 23.56
CA GLU A 298 -7.80 -44.50 24.70
C GLU A 298 -8.83 -45.62 24.43
N ASP A 299 -9.70 -45.45 23.43
CA ASP A 299 -10.67 -46.45 23.01
C ASP A 299 -10.32 -46.93 21.60
N GLY A 300 -10.09 -48.23 21.43
CA GLY A 300 -9.99 -48.86 20.12
C GLY A 300 -11.12 -48.36 19.21
N LEU A 301 -10.74 -47.66 18.15
CA LEU A 301 -11.65 -46.82 17.35
C LEU A 301 -12.81 -47.62 16.76
N THR A 302 -14.01 -47.44 17.30
CA THR A 302 -15.26 -47.91 16.71
C THR A 302 -16.04 -46.74 16.10
N GLY A 303 -16.19 -46.77 14.78
CA GLY A 303 -17.33 -46.18 14.06
C GLY A 303 -17.25 -44.72 13.62
N LEU A 304 -17.24 -44.50 12.30
CA LEU A 304 -18.31 -43.81 11.56
C LEU A 304 -18.11 -44.05 10.06
N VAL A 305 -18.92 -44.94 9.50
CA VAL A 305 -19.09 -45.12 8.06
C VAL A 305 -20.15 -44.12 7.61
N THR A 306 -19.78 -43.14 6.80
CA THR A 306 -20.74 -42.45 5.93
C THR A 306 -20.58 -42.99 4.51
N PRO A 307 -21.63 -43.53 3.88
CA PRO A 307 -21.60 -43.89 2.48
C PRO A 307 -21.63 -42.61 1.65
N GLU A 308 -20.86 -42.57 0.56
CA GLU A 308 -20.80 -41.51 -0.47
C GLU A 308 -19.59 -40.57 -0.38
N THR A 309 -18.41 -41.09 -0.70
CA THR A 309 -17.43 -40.49 -1.63
C THR A 309 -16.24 -41.45 -1.79
N ASP A 310 -15.58 -41.41 -2.96
CA ASP A 310 -14.58 -42.38 -3.45
C ASP A 310 -13.42 -42.66 -2.46
N SER A 311 -13.61 -43.75 -1.70
CA SER A 311 -12.68 -44.68 -1.04
C SER A 311 -11.22 -44.28 -0.76
N LEU A 312 -10.90 -44.13 0.54
CA LEU A 312 -9.71 -44.71 1.18
C LEU A 312 -10.19 -45.84 2.12
N ARG A 313 -9.63 -47.05 1.99
CA ARG A 313 -10.13 -48.29 2.63
C ARG A 313 -9.19 -48.77 3.74
N TRP A 314 -9.78 -49.42 4.75
CA TRP A 314 -9.08 -50.31 5.68
C TRP A 314 -8.58 -51.55 4.93
N TYR A 315 -7.31 -51.92 5.07
CA TYR A 315 -6.83 -53.24 4.67
C TYR A 315 -6.69 -54.10 5.93
N TRP A 316 -7.50 -55.15 6.01
CA TRP A 316 -7.22 -56.29 6.88
C TRP A 316 -6.17 -57.15 6.15
N LEU A 317 -5.02 -57.40 6.79
CA LEU A 317 -4.13 -58.49 6.38
C LEU A 317 -4.52 -59.73 7.20
N GLY A 318 -5.62 -60.38 6.81
CA GLY A 318 -6.04 -61.68 7.35
C GLY A 318 -7.49 -61.72 7.84
N ASP A 319 -8.13 -62.88 7.63
CA ASP A 319 -9.52 -63.20 8.02
C ASP A 319 -9.69 -63.50 9.54
N ASP A 320 -8.84 -62.97 10.42
CA ASP A 320 -8.86 -63.30 11.86
C ASP A 320 -9.18 -62.09 12.76
N GLU A 321 -10.09 -62.33 13.71
CA GLU A 321 -10.67 -61.42 14.72
C GLU A 321 -9.67 -60.86 15.75
N HIS A 322 -8.36 -60.91 15.48
CA HIS A 322 -7.27 -60.52 16.39
C HIS A 322 -6.28 -59.52 15.77
N SER A 323 -6.67 -58.80 14.73
CA SER A 323 -5.79 -57.82 14.07
C SER A 323 -5.70 -56.51 14.89
N GLU A 324 -4.49 -56.05 15.20
CA GLU A 324 -4.23 -54.75 15.87
C GLU A 324 -4.69 -53.57 14.98
N PRO A 325 -5.30 -52.52 15.56
CA PRO A 325 -5.72 -51.35 14.80
C PRO A 325 -4.52 -50.54 14.30
N ILE A 326 -4.42 -50.31 12.98
CA ILE A 326 -3.39 -49.46 12.38
C ILE A 326 -3.97 -48.06 12.15
N ALA A 327 -3.35 -47.03 12.73
CA ALA A 327 -3.70 -45.64 12.42
C ALA A 327 -3.27 -45.29 10.99
N THR A 328 -4.15 -44.67 10.20
CA THR A 328 -3.84 -44.21 8.83
C THR A 328 -3.96 -42.69 8.77
N MET A 329 -3.27 -42.05 7.82
CA MET A 329 -3.33 -40.58 7.68
C MET A 329 -4.73 -40.04 7.34
N ALA A 330 -5.64 -40.91 6.87
CA ALA A 330 -7.02 -40.57 6.53
C ALA A 330 -7.93 -40.44 7.76
N HIS A 331 -7.48 -40.86 8.94
CA HIS A 331 -8.28 -40.82 10.15
C HIS A 331 -8.45 -39.38 10.66
N ALA A 332 -9.69 -38.93 10.91
CA ALA A 332 -9.98 -37.57 11.37
C ALA A 332 -9.21 -37.19 12.65
N GLY A 333 -9.01 -38.15 13.56
CA GLY A 333 -8.21 -37.96 14.78
C GLY A 333 -6.74 -37.63 14.52
N VAL A 334 -6.13 -38.16 13.44
CA VAL A 334 -4.75 -37.85 13.07
C VAL A 334 -4.61 -36.39 12.66
N LYS A 335 -5.55 -35.88 11.85
CA LYS A 335 -5.58 -34.47 11.47
C LYS A 335 -5.76 -33.55 12.68
N ILE A 336 -6.72 -33.86 13.56
CA ILE A 336 -6.97 -33.10 14.80
C ILE A 336 -5.73 -33.04 15.67
N LYS A 337 -5.05 -34.19 15.87
CA LYS A 337 -3.87 -34.24 16.72
C LYS A 337 -2.70 -33.43 16.14
N LEU A 338 -2.48 -33.51 14.83
CA LEU A 338 -1.44 -32.75 14.15
C LEU A 338 -1.77 -31.26 14.07
N ASP A 339 -3.04 -30.86 13.98
CA ASP A 339 -3.45 -29.46 14.10
C ASP A 339 -3.07 -28.89 15.47
N GLN A 340 -3.30 -29.63 16.55
CA GLN A 340 -2.89 -29.24 17.89
C GLN A 340 -1.36 -29.09 18.00
N VAL A 341 -0.60 -29.98 17.36
CA VAL A 341 0.87 -29.91 17.34
C VAL A 341 1.34 -28.65 16.60
N VAL A 342 0.82 -28.41 15.38
CA VAL A 342 1.19 -27.23 14.57
C VAL A 342 0.77 -25.94 15.28
N GLU A 343 -0.40 -25.90 15.92
CA GLU A 343 -0.85 -24.74 16.68
C GLU A 343 0.07 -24.49 17.90
N ALA A 344 0.44 -25.53 18.63
CA ALA A 344 1.36 -25.42 19.76
C ALA A 344 2.75 -24.91 19.34
N VAL A 345 3.25 -25.34 18.17
CA VAL A 345 4.49 -24.81 17.59
C VAL A 345 4.32 -23.35 17.15
N ASN A 346 3.25 -23.01 16.43
CA ASN A 346 2.99 -21.64 15.96
C ASN A 346 2.84 -20.62 17.10
N ARG A 347 2.40 -21.04 18.29
CA ARG A 347 2.35 -20.17 19.49
C ARG A 347 3.73 -19.78 20.00
N LYS A 348 4.77 -20.58 19.73
CA LYS A 348 6.17 -20.31 20.09
C LYS A 348 6.94 -19.51 19.02
N LEU A 349 6.36 -19.34 17.83
CA LEU A 349 6.99 -18.69 16.67
C LEU A 349 6.50 -17.27 16.45
N ASP A 350 7.37 -16.43 15.88
CA ASP A 350 7.00 -15.09 15.43
C ASP A 350 5.99 -15.15 14.28
N LEU A 351 5.18 -14.09 14.11
CA LEU A 351 4.07 -14.03 13.14
C LEU A 351 4.47 -14.44 11.71
N PHE A 352 5.70 -14.15 11.30
CA PHE A 352 6.20 -14.42 9.95
C PHE A 352 6.86 -15.80 9.81
N GLU A 353 7.15 -16.47 10.92
CA GLU A 353 7.74 -17.82 10.97
C GLU A 353 6.67 -18.92 11.10
N ARG A 354 5.42 -18.52 11.39
CA ARG A 354 4.30 -19.45 11.56
C ARG A 354 4.04 -20.28 10.31
N ILE A 355 3.79 -21.56 10.53
CA ILE A 355 3.38 -22.52 9.51
C ILE A 355 1.91 -22.26 9.19
N GLU A 356 1.66 -21.75 8.00
CA GLU A 356 0.31 -21.31 7.63
C GLU A 356 -0.54 -22.41 7.02
N LYS A 357 0.12 -23.36 6.34
CA LYS A 357 -0.47 -24.63 5.93
C LYS A 357 0.56 -25.75 5.97
N TYR A 358 0.08 -26.97 6.17
CA TYR A 358 0.89 -28.16 6.04
C TYR A 358 0.17 -29.25 5.24
N SER A 359 0.94 -30.15 4.64
CA SER A 359 0.44 -31.36 3.98
C SER A 359 1.11 -32.59 4.57
N LEU A 360 0.39 -33.71 4.52
CA LEU A 360 0.88 -34.98 5.05
C LEU A 360 1.53 -35.83 3.97
N LEU A 361 2.57 -36.56 4.34
CA LEU A 361 3.25 -37.54 3.50
C LEU A 361 3.12 -38.93 4.10
N GLU A 362 2.65 -39.89 3.31
CA GLU A 362 2.47 -41.30 3.71
C GLU A 362 3.81 -42.02 3.99
N HIS A 363 4.90 -41.52 3.41
CA HIS A 363 6.21 -42.11 3.51
C HIS A 363 7.28 -41.05 3.76
N ALA A 364 8.36 -41.47 4.43
CA ALA A 364 9.55 -40.66 4.60
C ALA A 364 10.02 -40.06 3.27
N TYR A 365 10.38 -38.78 3.28
CA TYR A 365 10.80 -38.08 2.07
C TYR A 365 12.22 -38.48 1.62
N SER A 366 12.99 -39.17 2.47
CA SER A 366 14.31 -39.72 2.16
C SER A 366 14.36 -41.26 2.33
N LYS A 367 15.01 -41.97 1.39
CA LYS A 367 15.46 -43.37 1.57
C LYS A 367 16.85 -43.45 2.24
N ILE A 368 17.50 -42.30 2.38
CA ILE A 368 18.84 -42.12 2.94
C ILE A 368 18.65 -41.18 4.13
N ALA A 369 19.14 -41.57 5.30
CA ALA A 369 19.01 -40.86 6.58
C ALA A 369 17.69 -41.07 7.33
N HIS A 370 17.70 -42.06 8.22
CA HIS A 370 16.82 -42.08 9.39
C HIS A 370 17.24 -41.05 10.47
N ASP A 371 18.41 -40.39 10.36
CA ASP A 371 19.02 -39.65 11.49
C ASP A 371 19.67 -38.29 11.16
N MET A 372 19.34 -37.61 10.05
CA MET A 372 19.91 -36.27 9.81
C MET A 372 19.01 -35.20 10.44
N ALA A 373 19.51 -34.56 11.51
CA ALA A 373 18.84 -33.45 12.18
C ALA A 373 18.67 -32.24 11.25
N ASP A 374 19.63 -32.01 10.34
CA ASP A 374 19.67 -30.88 9.41
C ASP A 374 19.79 -31.33 7.94
N LEU A 375 18.87 -30.88 7.10
CA LEU A 375 18.91 -31.11 5.65
C LEU A 375 19.74 -30.01 4.97
N THR A 376 20.64 -30.41 4.06
CA THR A 376 21.36 -29.44 3.21
C THR A 376 20.40 -28.72 2.25
N PRO A 377 20.75 -27.51 1.76
CA PRO A 377 19.95 -26.81 0.75
C PRO A 377 19.69 -27.64 -0.51
N LEU A 378 20.69 -28.42 -0.96
CA LEU A 378 20.55 -29.30 -2.11
C LEU A 378 19.50 -30.39 -1.87
N GLN A 379 19.51 -31.02 -0.69
CA GLN A 379 18.51 -32.02 -0.31
C GLN A 379 17.12 -31.41 -0.17
N ARG A 380 17.00 -30.23 0.45
CA ARG A 380 15.73 -29.49 0.55
C ARG A 380 15.17 -29.14 -0.83
N ARG A 381 16.02 -28.70 -1.76
CA ARG A 381 15.65 -28.43 -3.15
C ARG A 381 15.17 -29.70 -3.86
N GLN A 382 15.89 -30.82 -3.74
CA GLN A 382 15.49 -32.09 -4.34
C GLN A 382 14.14 -32.59 -3.80
N ILE A 383 13.90 -32.47 -2.49
CA ILE A 383 12.60 -32.79 -1.87
C ILE A 383 11.52 -31.82 -2.37
N GLY A 384 11.84 -30.52 -2.45
CA GLY A 384 10.94 -29.49 -2.98
C GLY A 384 10.53 -29.74 -4.43
N GLU A 385 11.45 -30.15 -5.30
CA GLU A 385 11.20 -30.52 -6.70
C GLU A 385 10.32 -31.77 -6.78
N ARG A 386 10.58 -32.79 -5.94
CA ARG A 386 9.80 -34.03 -5.90
C ARG A 386 8.35 -33.80 -5.48
N PHE A 387 8.10 -32.89 -4.52
CA PHE A 387 6.77 -32.60 -3.98
C PHE A 387 6.21 -31.25 -4.43
N ALA A 388 6.71 -30.70 -5.55
CA ALA A 388 6.41 -29.36 -6.02
C ALA A 388 4.90 -29.09 -6.15
N THR A 389 4.12 -30.07 -6.63
CA THR A 389 2.66 -29.96 -6.78
C THR A 389 1.95 -29.81 -5.43
N LEU A 390 2.37 -30.60 -4.43
CA LEU A 390 1.80 -30.58 -3.09
C LEU A 390 2.20 -29.31 -2.34
N ILE A 391 3.45 -28.85 -2.50
CA ILE A 391 3.91 -27.59 -1.91
C ILE A 391 3.15 -26.41 -2.55
N SER A 392 2.99 -26.43 -3.87
CA SER A 392 2.28 -25.36 -4.59
C SER A 392 0.79 -25.28 -4.25
N SER A 393 0.14 -26.39 -3.87
CA SER A 393 -1.27 -26.37 -3.47
C SER A 393 -1.51 -25.73 -2.09
N MET A 394 -0.48 -25.71 -1.24
CA MET A 394 -0.55 -25.02 0.06
C MET A 394 -0.52 -23.51 -0.10
N TYR A 395 0.15 -23.00 -1.13
CA TYR A 395 0.10 -21.59 -1.49
C TYR A 395 -1.18 -21.27 -2.28
N PRO A 396 -1.74 -20.05 -2.16
CA PRO A 396 -2.80 -19.61 -3.05
C PRO A 396 -2.30 -19.78 -4.49
N ARG A 397 -3.06 -20.49 -5.34
CA ARG A 397 -2.70 -20.64 -6.75
C ARG A 397 -2.49 -19.24 -7.30
N THR A 398 -1.25 -18.93 -7.68
CA THR A 398 -0.98 -17.85 -8.61
C THR A 398 -1.87 -18.14 -9.81
N ILE A 399 -2.89 -17.31 -10.01
CA ILE A 399 -3.79 -17.42 -11.15
C ILE A 399 -2.95 -17.08 -12.38
N LEU A 400 -2.31 -18.08 -12.98
CA LEU A 400 -2.24 -18.12 -14.43
C LEU A 400 -3.69 -18.35 -14.87
N GLN A 401 -4.30 -17.30 -15.44
CA GLN A 401 -5.65 -17.36 -15.96
C GLN A 401 -5.72 -18.39 -17.09
N VAL A 402 -6.34 -19.53 -16.81
CA VAL A 402 -7.07 -20.34 -17.79
C VAL A 402 -8.41 -20.68 -17.12
N GLY A 403 -9.50 -20.60 -17.90
CA GLY A 403 -10.86 -20.31 -17.45
C GLY A 403 -11.56 -21.31 -16.50
N GLU A 404 -12.52 -20.74 -15.77
CA GLU A 404 -13.75 -21.28 -15.13
C GLU A 404 -13.75 -22.55 -14.26
N GLN A 405 -14.14 -22.43 -12.97
CA GLN A 405 -15.50 -22.66 -12.44
C GLN A 405 -15.53 -22.43 -10.91
N ILE A 406 -16.54 -21.70 -10.41
CA ILE A 406 -16.72 -21.34 -8.99
C ILE A 406 -17.46 -22.48 -8.27
N THR A 407 -16.91 -23.00 -7.17
CA THR A 407 -17.62 -23.85 -6.21
C THR A 407 -17.90 -23.06 -4.92
N GLN A 408 -19.18 -22.93 -4.55
CA GLN A 408 -19.63 -22.33 -3.29
C GLN A 408 -19.23 -23.23 -2.11
N VAL A 409 -18.79 -22.61 -1.00
CA VAL A 409 -18.50 -23.29 0.27
C VAL A 409 -19.62 -22.94 1.26
N GLU A 410 -20.36 -23.94 1.72
CA GLU A 410 -21.29 -23.79 2.86
C GLU A 410 -20.52 -23.79 4.18
N VAL A 411 -20.83 -22.82 5.04
CA VAL A 411 -20.24 -22.70 6.38
C VAL A 411 -21.32 -23.08 7.40
N SER A 412 -20.99 -23.99 8.32
CA SER A 412 -21.96 -24.48 9.31
C SER A 412 -22.38 -23.39 10.31
N PRO A 413 -23.61 -23.47 10.85
CA PRO A 413 -24.11 -22.51 11.85
C PRO A 413 -23.24 -22.40 13.10
N GLU A 414 -22.55 -23.47 13.53
CA GLU A 414 -21.66 -23.42 14.70
C GLU A 414 -20.40 -22.60 14.42
N ARG A 415 -19.81 -22.73 13.23
CA ARG A 415 -18.63 -21.95 12.82
C ARG A 415 -18.95 -20.47 12.65
N MET A 416 -20.18 -20.16 12.25
CA MET A 416 -20.69 -18.79 12.21
C MET A 416 -20.85 -18.21 13.63
N ARG A 417 -21.24 -19.04 14.61
CA ARG A 417 -21.40 -18.64 16.02
C ARG A 417 -20.05 -18.38 16.72
N GLU A 418 -19.05 -19.24 16.50
CA GLU A 418 -17.68 -19.03 17.00
C GLU A 418 -17.02 -17.75 16.47
N LEU A 419 -17.33 -17.36 15.23
CA LEU A 419 -16.82 -16.14 14.62
C LEU A 419 -17.50 -14.88 15.19
N LEU A 420 -18.73 -15.01 15.70
CA LEU A 420 -19.49 -13.92 16.32
C LEU A 420 -19.15 -13.74 17.81
N GLU A 421 -18.71 -14.77 18.53
CA GLU A 421 -18.35 -14.67 19.96
C GLU A 421 -17.02 -13.93 20.23
N LYS A 422 -16.27 -13.52 19.19
CA LYS A 422 -15.11 -12.61 19.29
C LYS A 422 -15.48 -11.12 19.28
N GLU A 423 -16.69 -10.77 19.70
CA GLU A 423 -17.21 -9.38 19.74
C GLU A 423 -16.34 -8.42 20.58
N THR A 424 -15.65 -8.88 21.63
CA THR A 424 -14.92 -7.98 22.56
C THR A 424 -13.65 -7.31 22.02
N LEU A 425 -12.95 -7.93 21.06
CA LEU A 425 -11.76 -7.35 20.41
C LEU A 425 -12.14 -6.44 19.25
N LEU A 426 -13.24 -6.76 18.56
CA LEU A 426 -13.79 -5.92 17.52
C LEU A 426 -14.34 -4.64 18.17
N ASP A 427 -15.13 -4.73 19.23
CA ASP A 427 -15.70 -3.56 19.91
C ASP A 427 -14.64 -2.58 20.45
N ALA A 428 -13.53 -3.07 21.00
CA ALA A 428 -12.40 -2.23 21.43
C ALA A 428 -11.68 -1.56 20.25
N TRP A 429 -11.46 -2.28 19.14
CA TRP A 429 -10.88 -1.73 17.91
C TRP A 429 -11.84 -0.76 17.21
N LEU A 430 -13.15 -1.00 17.28
CA LEU A 430 -14.20 -0.16 16.72
C LEU A 430 -14.34 1.18 17.45
N ALA A 431 -14.19 1.16 18.78
CA ALA A 431 -14.14 2.36 19.60
C ALA A 431 -12.90 3.22 19.29
N ASP A 432 -11.72 2.59 19.19
CA ASP A 432 -10.47 3.29 18.86
C ASP A 432 -10.45 3.84 17.41
N ALA A 433 -11.11 3.18 16.46
CA ALA A 433 -11.18 3.60 15.06
C ALA A 433 -12.36 4.57 14.74
N GLY A 434 -13.23 4.86 15.71
CA GLY A 434 -14.39 5.74 15.54
C GLY A 434 -15.46 5.22 14.57
N LEU A 435 -15.50 3.90 14.33
CA LEU A 435 -16.36 3.28 13.32
C LEU A 435 -17.76 2.88 13.84
N GLU A 436 -17.99 2.91 15.16
CA GLU A 436 -19.21 2.38 15.81
C GLU A 436 -20.52 2.86 15.15
N PHE A 437 -20.62 4.16 14.85
CA PHE A 437 -21.80 4.73 14.18
C PHE A 437 -22.05 4.18 12.76
N LEU A 438 -21.00 3.78 12.05
CA LEU A 438 -21.10 3.17 10.70
C LEU A 438 -21.58 1.73 10.77
N PHE A 439 -21.22 0.98 11.82
CA PHE A 439 -21.76 -0.36 12.05
C PHE A 439 -23.23 -0.31 12.44
N ASP A 440 -23.65 0.67 13.23
CA ASP A 440 -25.07 0.90 13.52
C ASP A 440 -25.88 1.26 12.28
N LEU A 441 -25.33 2.10 11.40
CA LEU A 441 -25.92 2.40 10.11
C LEU A 441 -25.97 1.16 9.20
N ALA A 442 -24.89 0.38 9.14
CA ALA A 442 -24.82 -0.85 8.36
C ALA A 442 -25.85 -1.88 8.83
N ARG A 443 -25.98 -2.09 10.14
CA ARG A 443 -27.02 -2.97 10.73
C ARG A 443 -28.42 -2.51 10.35
N ARG A 444 -28.74 -1.22 10.49
CA ARG A 444 -30.05 -0.67 10.11
C ARG A 444 -30.35 -0.82 8.62
N LYS A 445 -29.33 -0.69 7.76
CA LYS A 445 -29.42 -0.82 6.31
C LYS A 445 -29.20 -2.26 5.80
N GLN A 446 -29.04 -3.23 6.70
CA GLN A 446 -28.76 -4.64 6.40
C GLN A 446 -27.52 -4.87 5.51
N ILE A 447 -26.48 -4.06 5.71
CA ILE A 447 -25.17 -4.20 5.05
C ILE A 447 -24.30 -5.12 5.89
N ASP A 448 -23.63 -6.08 5.25
CA ASP A 448 -22.80 -7.06 5.95
C ASP A 448 -21.61 -6.37 6.67
N THR A 449 -21.38 -6.76 7.93
CA THR A 449 -20.32 -6.23 8.81
C THR A 449 -18.91 -6.28 8.17
N PRO A 450 -18.47 -7.35 7.49
CA PRO A 450 -17.18 -7.34 6.78
C PRO A 450 -17.17 -6.39 5.58
N SER A 451 -18.31 -6.23 4.91
CA SER A 451 -18.45 -5.41 3.71
C SER A 451 -18.33 -3.93 4.06
N ILE A 452 -18.94 -3.47 5.15
CA ILE A 452 -18.82 -2.07 5.59
C ILE A 452 -17.36 -1.71 5.93
N VAL A 453 -16.59 -2.62 6.55
CA VAL A 453 -15.14 -2.40 6.78
C VAL A 453 -14.40 -2.19 5.47
N HIS A 454 -14.63 -3.07 4.49
CA HIS A 454 -13.95 -2.97 3.21
C HIS A 454 -14.37 -1.75 2.38
N ILE A 455 -15.62 -1.29 2.55
CA ILE A 455 -16.12 -0.04 1.96
C ILE A 455 -15.42 1.16 2.60
N CYS A 456 -15.35 1.23 3.93
CA CYS A 456 -14.68 2.31 4.65
C CYS A 456 -13.20 2.39 4.27
N ASP A 457 -12.50 1.25 4.30
CA ASP A 457 -11.08 1.16 3.93
C ASP A 457 -10.85 1.58 2.47
N THR A 458 -11.75 1.20 1.55
CA THR A 458 -11.67 1.64 0.15
C THR A 458 -11.92 3.16 0.00
N ALA A 459 -12.93 3.70 0.69
CA ALA A 459 -13.21 5.14 0.67
C ALA A 459 -12.05 5.96 1.26
N ALA A 460 -11.49 5.50 2.38
CA ALA A 460 -10.32 6.10 3.02
C ALA A 460 -9.09 6.03 2.10
N SER A 461 -8.85 4.88 1.45
CA SER A 461 -7.77 4.73 0.46
C SER A 461 -7.87 5.74 -0.69
N ILE A 462 -9.09 5.96 -1.21
CA ILE A 462 -9.34 6.97 -2.26
C ILE A 462 -9.08 8.39 -1.73
N ALA A 463 -9.48 8.69 -0.48
CA ALA A 463 -9.26 9.99 0.14
C ALA A 463 -7.79 10.23 0.55
N GLN A 464 -6.96 9.21 0.69
CA GLN A 464 -5.55 9.30 1.09
C GLN A 464 -4.56 9.39 -0.07
N MET A 465 -5.04 9.43 -1.32
CA MET A 465 -4.20 9.59 -2.51
C MET A 465 -3.39 10.91 -2.46
N VAL A 466 -2.16 10.90 -2.99
CA VAL A 466 -1.20 12.02 -2.88
C VAL A 466 -0.92 12.64 -4.27
N ASN A 467 -0.77 13.97 -4.34
CA ASN A 467 -0.31 14.74 -5.52
C ASN A 467 -1.16 14.63 -6.81
N GLU A 468 -0.55 14.45 -7.98
CA GLU A 468 -1.17 14.52 -9.33
C GLU A 468 -2.24 13.42 -9.59
N GLU A 469 -2.43 12.52 -8.62
CA GLU A 469 -3.43 11.44 -8.58
C GLU A 469 -4.70 11.80 -7.79
N ARG A 470 -5.01 13.10 -7.63
CA ARG A 470 -6.19 13.54 -6.89
C ARG A 470 -7.47 12.99 -7.53
N PRO A 471 -8.39 12.38 -6.75
CA PRO A 471 -9.61 11.82 -7.31
C PRO A 471 -10.43 12.91 -7.99
N LEU A 472 -10.94 12.61 -9.18
CA LEU A 472 -11.84 13.48 -9.92
C LEU A 472 -13.26 13.30 -9.37
N SER A 473 -13.45 13.63 -8.08
CA SER A 473 -14.71 13.57 -7.31
C SER A 473 -15.52 12.27 -7.50
N THR A 474 -15.54 11.38 -6.50
CA THR A 474 -16.21 10.07 -6.62
C THR A 474 -17.13 9.72 -5.45
N ALA A 475 -18.10 8.83 -5.66
CA ALA A 475 -18.92 8.29 -4.58
C ALA A 475 -19.04 6.77 -4.61
N LEU A 476 -18.99 6.14 -3.44
CA LEU A 476 -19.41 4.76 -3.23
C LEU A 476 -20.86 4.76 -2.72
N ILE A 477 -21.78 4.13 -3.45
CA ILE A 477 -23.22 4.11 -3.14
C ILE A 477 -23.59 2.69 -2.74
N VAL A 478 -23.85 2.48 -1.45
CA VAL A 478 -24.07 1.17 -0.86
C VAL A 478 -25.55 0.98 -0.56
N GLY A 479 -26.20 0.02 -1.23
CA GLY A 479 -27.63 -0.20 -1.07
C GLY A 479 -28.18 -1.20 -2.08
N ASP A 480 -29.50 -1.15 -2.30
CA ASP A 480 -30.17 -2.06 -3.24
C ASP A 480 -29.96 -1.62 -4.71
N PRO A 481 -29.23 -2.39 -5.54
CA PRO A 481 -28.89 -1.96 -6.91
C PRO A 481 -30.10 -1.64 -7.81
N PRO A 482 -31.19 -2.46 -7.83
CA PRO A 482 -32.41 -2.13 -8.57
C PRO A 482 -33.04 -0.81 -8.13
N ARG A 483 -33.08 -0.51 -6.83
CA ARG A 483 -33.60 0.77 -6.32
C ARG A 483 -32.73 1.94 -6.77
N ILE A 484 -31.40 1.79 -6.68
CA ILE A 484 -30.45 2.82 -7.12
C ILE A 484 -30.59 3.09 -8.64
N ALA A 485 -30.71 2.04 -9.45
CA ALA A 485 -30.84 2.15 -10.90
C ALA A 485 -32.14 2.84 -11.36
N ARG A 486 -33.20 2.88 -10.53
CA ARG A 486 -34.43 3.64 -10.83
C ARG A 486 -34.24 5.15 -10.75
N HIS A 487 -33.30 5.61 -9.91
CA HIS A 487 -33.08 7.02 -9.65
C HIS A 487 -31.82 7.57 -10.33
N LEU A 488 -30.82 6.70 -10.60
CA LEU A 488 -29.55 7.08 -11.20
C LEU A 488 -29.38 6.48 -12.60
N PRO A 489 -29.10 7.30 -13.64
CA PRO A 489 -28.83 6.78 -14.97
C PRO A 489 -27.55 5.94 -14.99
N VAL A 490 -27.60 4.82 -15.70
CA VAL A 490 -26.45 3.93 -15.91
C VAL A 490 -25.37 4.69 -16.70
N SER A 491 -24.12 4.55 -16.27
CA SER A 491 -22.98 5.13 -17.00
C SER A 491 -22.76 4.41 -18.34
N GLN A 492 -22.21 5.12 -19.32
CA GLN A 492 -21.70 4.48 -20.55
C GLN A 492 -20.47 3.60 -20.24
N ILE A 493 -19.79 3.85 -19.12
CA ILE A 493 -18.69 3.02 -18.64
C ILE A 493 -19.27 1.77 -17.99
N GLN A 494 -19.01 0.62 -18.61
CA GLN A 494 -19.40 -0.69 -18.08
C GLN A 494 -18.20 -1.39 -17.45
N MET A 495 -18.38 -1.96 -16.27
CA MET A 495 -17.38 -2.87 -15.69
C MET A 495 -17.60 -4.26 -16.25
N LEU A 496 -16.57 -4.80 -16.91
CA LEU A 496 -16.58 -6.17 -17.44
C LEU A 496 -16.42 -7.23 -16.34
N GLN A 497 -15.88 -6.84 -15.19
CA GLN A 497 -15.68 -7.71 -14.04
C GLN A 497 -16.30 -7.05 -12.80
N MET A 498 -17.22 -7.76 -12.16
CA MET A 498 -17.92 -7.34 -10.94
C MET A 498 -17.55 -8.29 -9.81
N GLU A 499 -16.79 -7.80 -8.85
CA GLU A 499 -16.37 -8.58 -7.69
C GLU A 499 -16.62 -7.83 -6.38
N HIS A 500 -16.36 -8.52 -5.27
CA HIS A 500 -16.39 -7.93 -3.95
C HIS A 500 -15.41 -6.76 -3.85
N ILE A 501 -15.82 -5.67 -3.19
CA ILE A 501 -15.10 -4.40 -3.10
C ILE A 501 -13.67 -4.57 -2.57
N ARG A 502 -13.44 -5.54 -1.68
CA ARG A 502 -12.10 -5.95 -1.20
C ARG A 502 -11.12 -6.25 -2.35
N ARG A 503 -11.58 -6.94 -3.41
CA ARG A 503 -10.77 -7.30 -4.58
C ARG A 503 -10.79 -6.19 -5.65
N MET A 504 -11.88 -5.43 -5.70
CA MET A 504 -12.04 -4.31 -6.62
C MET A 504 -11.35 -3.02 -6.15
N ARG A 505 -10.79 -2.96 -4.94
CA ARG A 505 -10.23 -1.73 -4.34
C ARG A 505 -9.27 -1.02 -5.27
N LYS A 506 -8.25 -1.73 -5.80
CA LYS A 506 -7.25 -1.13 -6.70
C LYS A 506 -7.89 -0.61 -8.00
N ASN A 507 -8.89 -1.33 -8.52
CA ASN A 507 -9.61 -0.93 -9.73
C ASN A 507 -10.48 0.31 -9.48
N LEU A 508 -11.22 0.37 -8.37
CA LEU A 508 -12.03 1.55 -8.00
C LEU A 508 -11.16 2.77 -7.70
N THR A 509 -10.03 2.56 -7.03
CA THR A 509 -8.98 3.56 -6.78
C THR A 509 -8.47 4.14 -8.10
N THR A 510 -8.13 3.28 -9.07
CA THR A 510 -7.66 3.72 -10.40
C THR A 510 -8.78 4.41 -11.19
N LEU A 511 -9.99 3.87 -11.20
CA LEU A 511 -11.12 4.46 -11.93
C LEU A 511 -11.51 5.84 -11.39
N ALA A 512 -11.34 6.08 -10.09
CA ALA A 512 -11.56 7.39 -9.48
C ALA A 512 -10.57 8.47 -9.99
N MET A 513 -9.46 8.07 -10.61
CA MET A 513 -8.46 8.97 -11.23
C MET A 513 -8.73 9.28 -12.70
N MET A 514 -9.51 8.45 -13.40
CA MET A 514 -9.54 8.47 -14.88
C MET A 514 -10.65 9.34 -15.50
N VAL A 515 -11.61 9.86 -14.72
CA VAL A 515 -12.86 10.41 -15.28
C VAL A 515 -12.94 11.92 -15.14
N ASP A 516 -12.66 12.60 -16.25
CA ASP A 516 -12.62 14.05 -16.38
C ASP A 516 -14.00 14.70 -16.15
N GLY A 517 -14.18 15.33 -14.98
CA GLY A 517 -15.26 16.29 -14.71
C GLY A 517 -16.67 15.76 -14.47
N LYS A 518 -16.91 14.45 -14.37
CA LYS A 518 -18.23 13.87 -14.04
C LYS A 518 -18.15 12.95 -12.82
N VAL A 519 -18.89 13.30 -11.76
CA VAL A 519 -18.96 12.48 -10.55
C VAL A 519 -19.61 11.13 -10.90
N LEU A 520 -18.82 10.07 -10.77
CA LEU A 520 -19.31 8.70 -10.94
C LEU A 520 -19.65 8.10 -9.57
N GLY A 521 -20.77 7.37 -9.54
CA GLY A 521 -21.19 6.58 -8.40
C GLY A 521 -20.90 5.11 -8.66
N TYR A 522 -20.04 4.51 -7.84
CA TYR A 522 -19.83 3.07 -7.82
C TYR A 522 -20.89 2.42 -6.94
N VAL A 523 -21.80 1.68 -7.56
CA VAL A 523 -22.89 1.01 -6.85
C VAL A 523 -22.38 -0.29 -6.26
N ILE A 524 -22.56 -0.45 -4.96
CA ILE A 524 -22.15 -1.61 -4.18
C ILE A 524 -23.39 -2.16 -3.51
N ASP A 525 -23.63 -3.46 -3.63
CA ASP A 525 -24.75 -4.08 -2.93
C ASP A 525 -24.45 -4.23 -1.42
N LYS A 526 -25.49 -4.61 -0.67
CA LYS A 526 -25.39 -4.84 0.78
C LYS A 526 -24.37 -5.93 1.18
N HIS A 527 -23.95 -6.77 0.25
CA HIS A 527 -22.96 -7.83 0.43
C HIS A 527 -21.56 -7.40 -0.01
N GLY A 528 -21.35 -6.13 -0.37
CA GLY A 528 -20.05 -5.58 -0.72
C GLY A 528 -19.63 -5.85 -2.17
N TYR A 529 -20.49 -6.35 -3.06
CA TYR A 529 -20.16 -6.56 -4.46
C TYR A 529 -20.42 -5.30 -5.28
N VAL A 530 -19.45 -4.91 -6.12
CA VAL A 530 -19.61 -3.80 -7.05
C VAL A 530 -20.55 -4.24 -8.18
N ARG A 531 -21.66 -3.53 -8.36
CA ARG A 531 -22.73 -3.87 -9.32
C ARG A 531 -22.81 -2.95 -10.52
N GLY A 532 -22.07 -1.84 -10.52
CA GLY A 532 -21.97 -0.98 -11.69
C GLY A 532 -21.50 0.43 -11.39
N ILE A 533 -21.45 1.22 -12.45
CA ILE A 533 -21.10 2.64 -12.43
C ILE A 533 -22.32 3.42 -12.91
N HIS A 534 -22.72 4.41 -12.13
CA HIS A 534 -23.81 5.31 -12.48
C HIS A 534 -23.29 6.74 -12.60
N LYS A 535 -23.92 7.52 -13.47
CA LYS A 535 -23.63 8.95 -13.59
C LYS A 535 -24.43 9.70 -12.53
N LEU A 536 -23.76 10.52 -11.73
CA LEU A 536 -24.43 11.36 -10.71
C LEU A 536 -24.76 12.72 -11.34
N ASP A 537 -25.89 12.78 -12.05
CA ASP A 537 -26.33 13.97 -12.80
C ASP A 537 -27.00 15.03 -11.91
N ASP A 538 -27.02 16.29 -12.35
CA ASP A 538 -27.52 17.46 -11.58
C ASP A 538 -29.04 17.51 -11.35
N LYS A 539 -29.82 16.59 -11.94
CA LYS A 539 -31.29 16.66 -11.93
C LYS A 539 -31.95 16.15 -10.64
N LEU A 540 -31.18 15.61 -9.69
CA LEU A 540 -31.66 15.11 -8.41
C LEU A 540 -31.78 16.19 -7.31
N ASP A 541 -31.49 17.45 -7.68
CA ASP A 541 -31.27 18.60 -6.77
C ASP A 541 -32.55 19.14 -6.08
N ASN A 542 -33.72 18.55 -6.34
CA ASN A 542 -35.03 19.17 -6.04
C ASN A 542 -35.61 18.91 -4.62
N GLN A 543 -34.93 18.17 -3.74
CA GLN A 543 -35.48 17.86 -2.40
C GLN A 543 -34.54 18.10 -1.21
N ALA A 544 -33.31 18.59 -1.43
CA ALA A 544 -32.32 18.80 -0.38
C ALA A 544 -32.21 20.28 0.05
N ASN A 545 -31.71 20.51 1.27
CA ASN A 545 -31.55 21.85 1.87
C ASN A 545 -30.83 22.82 0.91
N PRO A 546 -31.50 23.89 0.43
CA PRO A 546 -30.97 24.80 -0.60
C PRO A 546 -29.78 25.64 -0.15
N LEU A 547 -29.39 25.57 1.13
CA LEU A 547 -28.18 26.18 1.67
C LEU A 547 -26.91 25.38 1.33
N LEU A 548 -27.03 24.09 1.06
CA LEU A 548 -25.88 23.22 0.82
C LEU A 548 -25.37 23.33 -0.62
N GLY A 549 -24.07 23.15 -0.80
CA GLY A 549 -23.44 23.07 -2.12
C GLY A 549 -24.07 22.00 -3.01
N PRO A 550 -24.00 22.16 -4.35
CA PRO A 550 -24.58 21.19 -5.29
C PRO A 550 -24.13 19.75 -5.05
N GLN A 551 -22.86 19.53 -4.69
CA GLN A 551 -22.37 18.17 -4.43
C GLN A 551 -22.97 17.60 -3.14
N PHE A 552 -23.01 18.36 -2.04
CA PHE A 552 -23.64 17.91 -0.80
C PHE A 552 -25.13 17.57 -1.00
N ARG A 553 -25.88 18.45 -1.67
CA ARG A 553 -27.31 18.23 -1.94
C ARG A 553 -27.53 16.97 -2.75
N ARG A 554 -26.71 16.75 -3.78
CA ARG A 554 -26.78 15.55 -4.62
C ARG A 554 -26.61 14.26 -3.81
N HIS A 555 -25.55 14.16 -3.00
CA HIS A 555 -25.25 12.93 -2.26
C HIS A 555 -26.26 12.69 -1.11
N ALA A 556 -26.71 13.76 -0.45
CA ALA A 556 -27.83 13.69 0.48
C ALA A 556 -29.10 13.16 -0.20
N ALA A 557 -29.51 13.75 -1.32
CA ALA A 557 -30.69 13.32 -2.08
C ALA A 557 -30.58 11.86 -2.53
N ILE A 558 -29.41 11.43 -3.02
CA ILE A 558 -29.15 10.03 -3.39
C ILE A 558 -29.35 9.10 -2.19
N SER A 559 -28.77 9.44 -1.03
CA SER A 559 -28.90 8.61 0.17
C SER A 559 -30.36 8.42 0.61
N GLY A 560 -31.18 9.47 0.52
CA GLY A 560 -32.60 9.44 0.90
C GLY A 560 -33.48 8.74 -0.13
N LEU A 561 -33.37 9.10 -1.42
CA LEU A 561 -34.20 8.51 -2.50
C LEU A 561 -33.90 7.03 -2.70
N CYS A 562 -32.62 6.68 -2.72
CA CYS A 562 -32.16 5.31 -2.94
C CYS A 562 -32.12 4.47 -1.66
N ASP A 563 -32.35 5.07 -0.49
CA ASP A 563 -32.21 4.39 0.82
C ASP A 563 -30.82 3.74 0.97
N ALA A 564 -29.80 4.48 0.53
CA ALA A 564 -28.42 4.02 0.42
C ALA A 564 -27.51 4.75 1.40
N LEU A 565 -26.39 4.11 1.76
CA LEU A 565 -25.27 4.76 2.43
C LEU A 565 -24.32 5.28 1.35
N VAL A 566 -24.01 6.57 1.37
CA VAL A 566 -23.19 7.22 0.33
C VAL A 566 -21.89 7.73 0.92
N PHE A 567 -20.75 7.19 0.47
CA PHE A 567 -19.42 7.65 0.82
C PHE A 567 -18.88 8.53 -0.30
N TYR A 568 -18.90 9.84 -0.10
CA TYR A 568 -18.48 10.82 -1.07
C TYR A 568 -17.05 11.29 -0.81
N VAL A 569 -16.19 11.21 -1.82
CA VAL A 569 -14.84 11.77 -1.83
C VAL A 569 -14.81 12.98 -2.76
N PRO A 570 -14.63 14.20 -2.22
CA PRO A 570 -14.58 15.42 -3.02
C PRO A 570 -13.40 15.45 -3.98
N SER A 571 -13.49 16.30 -5.02
CA SER A 571 -12.36 16.54 -5.93
C SER A 571 -11.15 17.06 -5.15
N GLY A 572 -9.99 16.41 -5.32
CA GLY A 572 -8.79 16.74 -4.55
C GLY A 572 -8.87 16.53 -3.04
N GLY A 573 -9.93 15.90 -2.55
CA GLY A 573 -10.27 15.83 -1.14
C GLY A 573 -9.43 14.81 -0.35
N LYS A 574 -8.92 15.26 0.81
CA LYS A 574 -8.28 14.43 1.85
C LYS A 574 -9.28 13.81 2.84
N GLN A 575 -10.58 13.83 2.49
CA GLN A 575 -11.69 13.51 3.39
C GLN A 575 -12.76 12.69 2.68
N VAL A 576 -13.48 11.89 3.44
CA VAL A 576 -14.71 11.22 3.01
C VAL A 576 -15.88 11.82 3.76
N ARG A 577 -17.01 12.04 3.09
CA ARG A 577 -18.29 12.44 3.70
C ARG A 577 -19.29 11.31 3.57
N VAL A 578 -19.97 10.96 4.65
CA VAL A 578 -20.93 9.86 4.69
C VAL A 578 -22.34 10.39 4.81
N PHE A 579 -23.21 10.02 3.88
CA PHE A 579 -24.62 10.41 3.88
C PHE A 579 -25.53 9.19 4.05
N ALA A 580 -26.56 9.35 4.88
CA ALA A 580 -27.64 8.40 5.06
C ALA A 580 -28.94 9.17 5.27
N ASP A 581 -30.05 8.65 4.75
CA ASP A 581 -31.40 9.17 4.99
C ASP A 581 -31.58 10.67 4.67
N GLY A 582 -30.84 11.16 3.67
CA GLY A 582 -30.90 12.57 3.27
C GLY A 582 -30.00 13.51 4.08
N GLN A 583 -29.16 12.99 4.98
CA GLN A 583 -28.36 13.78 5.91
C GLN A 583 -26.89 13.36 5.91
N LEU A 584 -26.00 14.30 6.24
CA LEU A 584 -24.62 13.99 6.60
C LEU A 584 -24.62 13.33 7.98
N VAL A 585 -23.98 12.16 8.08
CA VAL A 585 -23.97 11.33 9.30
C VAL A 585 -22.57 11.01 9.79
N GLY A 586 -21.53 11.25 8.97
CA GLY A 586 -20.16 10.96 9.33
C GLY A 586 -19.14 11.52 8.36
N ARG A 587 -17.87 11.47 8.78
CA ARG A 587 -16.73 11.80 7.94
C ARG A 587 -15.52 10.92 8.23
N TYR A 588 -14.60 10.92 7.27
CA TYR A 588 -13.23 10.47 7.43
C TYR A 588 -12.29 11.65 7.25
N SER A 589 -11.37 11.87 8.20
CA SER A 589 -10.37 12.93 8.11
C SER A 589 -9.17 12.62 8.99
N ASN A 590 -7.96 12.95 8.55
CA ASN A 590 -6.72 12.82 9.33
C ASN A 590 -6.41 11.41 9.86
N GLY A 591 -6.89 10.37 9.19
CA GLY A 591 -6.66 8.99 9.62
C GLY A 591 -7.87 8.33 10.27
N ASP A 592 -8.84 9.13 10.74
CA ASP A 592 -9.89 8.67 11.64
C ASP A 592 -11.30 8.85 11.06
N TRP A 593 -12.20 7.95 11.44
CA TRP A 593 -13.64 8.10 11.22
C TRP A 593 -14.29 8.78 12.42
N SER A 594 -15.26 9.65 12.16
CA SER A 594 -16.02 10.31 13.21
C SER A 594 -17.46 10.56 12.79
N GLN A 595 -18.40 10.45 13.72
CA GLN A 595 -19.76 10.90 13.50
C GLN A 595 -19.76 12.42 13.27
N ASP A 596 -20.50 12.86 12.26
CA ASP A 596 -20.60 14.27 11.88
C ASP A 596 -22.04 14.54 11.45
N ILE A 597 -22.69 15.49 12.12
CA ILE A 597 -24.09 15.83 11.88
C ILE A 597 -24.12 17.29 11.48
N MET A 598 -24.70 17.55 10.30
CA MET A 598 -24.87 18.92 9.84
C MET A 598 -25.74 19.69 10.87
N PRO A 599 -25.29 20.84 11.37
CA PRO A 599 -26.13 21.68 12.23
C PRO A 599 -27.40 22.12 11.46
N GLN A 600 -28.45 22.53 12.17
CA GLN A 600 -29.66 23.09 11.55
C GLN A 600 -29.37 24.47 10.94
N VAL A 601 -28.66 24.48 9.80
CA VAL A 601 -28.12 25.69 9.16
C VAL A 601 -29.23 26.69 8.90
N ASP A 602 -30.40 26.24 8.43
CA ASP A 602 -31.56 27.12 8.20
C ASP A 602 -31.99 27.89 9.45
N GLU A 603 -32.03 27.24 10.61
CA GLU A 603 -32.46 27.87 11.86
C GLU A 603 -31.44 28.92 12.31
N VAL A 604 -30.15 28.56 12.32
CA VAL A 604 -29.05 29.46 12.71
C VAL A 604 -28.98 30.66 11.77
N ILE A 605 -29.10 30.46 10.46
CA ILE A 605 -29.05 31.54 9.47
C ILE A 605 -30.30 32.42 9.53
N ASN A 606 -31.49 31.85 9.79
CA ASN A 606 -32.69 32.66 10.02
C ASN A 606 -32.54 33.55 11.26
N GLN A 607 -31.99 33.02 12.36
CA GLN A 607 -31.73 33.80 13.57
C GLN A 607 -30.71 34.92 13.31
N LEU A 608 -29.59 34.62 12.64
CA LEU A 608 -28.57 35.62 12.29
C LEU A 608 -29.11 36.69 11.34
N ALA A 609 -29.93 36.30 10.35
CA ALA A 609 -30.59 37.23 9.43
C ALA A 609 -31.46 38.24 10.18
N GLN A 610 -32.26 37.77 11.14
CA GLN A 610 -33.11 38.62 11.96
C GLN A 610 -32.29 39.54 12.88
N GLN A 611 -31.27 39.00 13.55
CA GLN A 611 -30.43 39.75 14.50
C GLN A 611 -29.67 40.90 13.83
N LYS A 612 -29.15 40.67 12.61
CA LYS A 612 -28.34 41.64 11.86
C LYS A 612 -29.14 42.45 10.84
N ASN A 613 -30.47 42.31 10.82
CA ASN A 613 -31.35 42.93 9.83
C ASN A 613 -30.90 42.68 8.38
N LEU A 614 -30.48 41.44 8.11
CA LEU A 614 -30.04 40.98 6.80
C LEU A 614 -31.16 40.20 6.11
N LYS A 615 -31.20 40.25 4.78
CA LYS A 615 -32.14 39.41 4.02
C LYS A 615 -31.69 37.95 4.10
N PHE A 616 -32.57 37.05 4.53
CA PHE A 616 -32.30 35.61 4.56
C PHE A 616 -31.79 35.07 3.20
N ALA A 617 -32.44 35.48 2.11
CA ALA A 617 -32.04 35.09 0.75
C ALA A 617 -30.61 35.53 0.36
N LEU A 618 -30.10 36.62 0.95
CA LEU A 618 -28.72 37.06 0.75
C LEU A 618 -27.75 36.12 1.45
N LEU A 619 -27.96 35.85 2.75
CA LEU A 619 -27.11 34.94 3.51
C LEU A 619 -27.13 33.52 2.95
N GLN A 620 -28.31 33.04 2.57
CA GLN A 620 -28.48 31.76 1.89
C GLN A 620 -27.62 31.67 0.62
N ARG A 621 -27.64 32.73 -0.19
CA ARG A 621 -26.86 32.76 -1.43
C ARG A 621 -25.35 32.81 -1.18
N LEU A 622 -24.91 33.59 -0.20
CA LEU A 622 -23.48 33.69 0.14
C LEU A 622 -22.94 32.39 0.70
N LEU A 623 -23.73 31.68 1.52
CA LEU A 623 -23.34 30.36 2.02
C LEU A 623 -23.32 29.33 0.90
N ARG A 624 -24.29 29.37 -0.03
CA ARG A 624 -24.26 28.51 -1.23
C ARG A 624 -22.97 28.71 -2.03
N CYS A 625 -22.58 29.98 -2.26
CA CYS A 625 -21.31 30.29 -2.91
C CYS A 625 -20.11 29.81 -2.07
N ALA A 626 -20.14 30.01 -0.75
CA ALA A 626 -19.08 29.54 0.15
C ALA A 626 -18.91 28.02 0.11
N PHE A 627 -20.01 27.26 0.00
CA PHE A 627 -19.98 25.81 -0.20
C PHE A 627 -19.38 25.42 -1.54
N GLN A 628 -19.78 26.07 -2.64
CA GLN A 628 -19.17 25.83 -3.95
C GLN A 628 -17.67 26.13 -3.94
N MET A 629 -17.27 27.24 -3.32
CA MET A 629 -15.86 27.59 -3.16
C MET A 629 -15.09 26.55 -2.34
N SER A 630 -15.68 26.06 -1.26
CA SER A 630 -15.08 24.98 -0.46
C SER A 630 -14.93 23.69 -1.27
N GLU A 631 -15.92 23.33 -2.10
CA GLU A 631 -15.88 22.17 -3.01
C GLU A 631 -14.76 22.31 -4.07
N GLU A 632 -14.46 23.53 -4.51
CA GLU A 632 -13.40 23.85 -5.48
C GLU A 632 -12.04 24.16 -4.85
N ASN A 633 -11.91 23.98 -3.53
CA ASN A 633 -10.71 24.33 -2.75
C ASN A 633 -10.26 25.79 -2.91
N LEU A 634 -11.23 26.71 -2.98
CA LEU A 634 -11.02 28.14 -3.04
C LEU A 634 -11.13 28.76 -1.64
N GLY A 635 -10.33 29.80 -1.39
CA GLY A 635 -10.42 30.60 -0.17
C GLY A 635 -11.18 31.90 -0.40
N ALA A 636 -11.93 32.36 0.59
CA ALA A 636 -12.62 33.65 0.54
C ALA A 636 -12.96 34.21 1.92
N ILE A 637 -13.22 35.51 1.97
CA ILE A 637 -13.85 36.19 3.10
C ILE A 637 -15.02 37.03 2.57
N PHE A 638 -16.24 36.71 2.98
CA PHE A 638 -17.40 37.59 2.82
C PHE A 638 -17.64 38.36 4.11
N ILE A 639 -17.75 39.68 4.02
CA ILE A 639 -18.20 40.54 5.11
C ILE A 639 -19.55 41.14 4.73
N VAL A 640 -20.56 40.94 5.56
CA VAL A 640 -21.94 41.39 5.31
C VAL A 640 -22.47 42.19 6.48
N GLY A 641 -22.96 43.39 6.23
CA GLY A 641 -23.56 44.24 7.26
C GLY A 641 -23.23 45.72 7.07
N ASN A 642 -22.65 46.33 8.10
CA ASN A 642 -22.18 47.72 8.06
C ASN A 642 -20.88 47.85 7.25
N ALA A 643 -21.02 47.84 5.93
CA ALA A 643 -19.90 47.91 5.00
C ALA A 643 -19.08 49.20 5.14
N ASP A 644 -19.70 50.34 5.47
CA ASP A 644 -18.98 51.61 5.60
C ASP A 644 -17.97 51.55 6.76
N ALA A 645 -18.37 50.99 7.90
CA ALA A 645 -17.46 50.77 9.04
C ALA A 645 -16.30 49.82 8.70
N VAL A 646 -16.53 48.83 7.83
CA VAL A 646 -15.47 47.90 7.37
C VAL A 646 -14.48 48.63 6.48
N ILE A 647 -14.96 49.44 5.53
CA ILE A 647 -14.11 50.20 4.60
C ILE A 647 -13.30 51.27 5.33
N GLU A 648 -13.87 51.95 6.32
CA GLU A 648 -13.15 52.93 7.16
C GLU A 648 -11.96 52.31 7.93
N LYS A 649 -12.07 51.03 8.27
CA LYS A 649 -11.05 50.26 9.02
C LYS A 649 -10.19 49.34 8.16
N SER A 650 -10.24 49.48 6.85
CA SER A 650 -9.51 48.62 5.92
C SER A 650 -8.69 49.44 4.94
N ASP A 651 -7.71 48.81 4.31
CA ASP A 651 -7.01 49.50 3.20
C ASP A 651 -7.97 49.61 2.01
N ALA A 652 -7.97 50.77 1.35
CA ALA A 652 -8.83 51.02 0.20
C ALA A 652 -8.53 49.98 -0.91
N PRO A 653 -9.57 49.39 -1.52
CA PRO A 653 -9.35 48.35 -2.52
C PRO A 653 -8.60 48.89 -3.75
N GLU A 654 -7.88 48.03 -4.47
CA GLU A 654 -7.40 48.35 -5.82
C GLU A 654 -8.61 48.32 -6.79
N ILE A 655 -9.43 49.37 -6.76
CA ILE A 655 -10.74 49.42 -7.44
C ILE A 655 -10.62 49.56 -8.97
N SER A 656 -9.43 49.87 -9.53
CA SER A 656 -9.34 50.35 -10.92
C SER A 656 -9.89 49.36 -11.97
N HIS A 657 -9.83 48.05 -11.70
CA HIS A 657 -10.33 47.01 -12.63
C HIS A 657 -11.78 46.56 -12.35
N PHE A 658 -12.36 46.92 -11.20
CA PHE A 658 -13.68 46.45 -10.75
C PHE A 658 -14.67 47.57 -10.41
N ALA A 659 -14.33 48.84 -10.67
CA ALA A 659 -15.17 50.00 -10.32
C ALA A 659 -16.64 49.90 -10.79
N TRP A 660 -16.89 49.21 -11.91
CA TRP A 660 -18.22 49.03 -12.49
C TRP A 660 -19.17 48.18 -11.64
N ILE A 661 -18.66 47.34 -10.73
CA ILE A 661 -19.51 46.48 -9.89
C ILE A 661 -19.91 47.15 -8.57
N PHE A 662 -19.30 48.28 -8.22
CA PHE A 662 -19.63 49.00 -6.99
C PHE A 662 -21.09 49.44 -6.99
N GLY A 663 -21.85 49.11 -5.95
CA GLY A 663 -23.29 49.38 -5.86
C GLY A 663 -24.18 48.42 -6.66
N THR A 664 -23.62 47.41 -7.32
CA THR A 664 -24.40 46.33 -7.92
C THR A 664 -25.06 45.50 -6.83
N ASP A 665 -26.31 45.09 -7.06
CA ASP A 665 -26.97 44.15 -6.15
C ASP A 665 -26.36 42.77 -6.38
N VAL A 666 -25.75 42.15 -5.37
CA VAL A 666 -25.16 40.82 -5.57
C VAL A 666 -26.20 39.78 -5.99
N ARG A 667 -27.50 40.05 -5.77
CA ARG A 667 -28.59 39.19 -6.25
C ARG A 667 -28.76 39.21 -7.77
N SER A 668 -28.27 40.23 -8.48
CA SER A 668 -28.33 40.29 -9.95
C SER A 668 -27.14 39.62 -10.64
N LEU A 669 -26.08 39.30 -9.90
CA LEU A 669 -24.94 38.53 -10.42
C LEU A 669 -25.32 37.06 -10.56
N SER A 670 -24.56 36.29 -11.34
CA SER A 670 -24.53 34.83 -11.24
C SER A 670 -23.69 34.37 -10.03
N ASP A 671 -23.82 33.11 -9.62
CA ASP A 671 -22.97 32.57 -8.54
C ASP A 671 -21.50 32.50 -8.98
N GLU A 672 -21.24 32.15 -10.24
CA GLU A 672 -19.88 32.12 -10.81
C GLU A 672 -19.22 33.50 -10.81
N GLU A 673 -19.96 34.54 -11.18
CA GLU A 673 -19.47 35.93 -11.10
C GLU A 673 -19.10 36.29 -9.66
N LEU A 674 -19.99 36.01 -8.70
CA LEU A 674 -19.76 36.31 -7.29
C LEU A 674 -18.54 35.55 -6.72
N ILE A 675 -18.37 34.28 -7.07
CA ILE A 675 -17.21 33.46 -6.70
C ILE A 675 -15.92 34.03 -7.30
N ASN A 676 -15.94 34.47 -8.56
CA ASN A 676 -14.78 35.04 -9.23
C ASN A 676 -14.30 36.34 -8.57
N PHE A 677 -15.20 37.13 -7.99
CA PHE A 677 -14.84 38.27 -7.15
C PHE A 677 -14.34 37.81 -5.77
N ALA A 678 -15.01 36.85 -5.14
CA ALA A 678 -14.69 36.42 -3.79
C ALA A 678 -13.38 35.65 -3.64
N LYS A 679 -12.93 34.95 -4.68
CA LYS A 679 -11.71 34.12 -4.64
C LYS A 679 -10.41 34.92 -4.70
N GLN A 680 -10.49 36.23 -4.93
CA GLN A 680 -9.32 37.11 -4.98
C GLN A 680 -8.75 37.31 -3.57
N ASP A 681 -7.48 37.68 -3.45
CA ASP A 681 -6.85 37.96 -2.16
C ASP A 681 -7.48 39.19 -1.48
N GLY A 682 -8.19 38.95 -0.37
CA GLY A 682 -8.85 39.98 0.44
C GLY A 682 -10.30 39.63 0.76
N ALA A 683 -11.04 40.60 1.28
CA ALA A 683 -12.45 40.44 1.60
C ALA A 683 -13.38 41.02 0.52
N THR A 684 -14.48 40.32 0.27
CA THR A 684 -15.65 40.83 -0.43
C THR A 684 -16.61 41.45 0.57
N VAL A 685 -16.86 42.75 0.45
CA VAL A 685 -17.68 43.52 1.38
C VAL A 685 -19.03 43.83 0.74
N ILE A 686 -20.10 43.46 1.43
CA ILE A 686 -21.50 43.59 0.99
C ILE A 686 -22.29 44.30 2.09
N ASP A 687 -23.11 45.28 1.74
CA ASP A 687 -23.96 45.93 2.73
C ASP A 687 -25.20 45.09 3.10
N ALA A 688 -25.91 45.52 4.14
CA ALA A 688 -27.11 44.84 4.62
C ALA A 688 -28.23 44.72 3.55
N GLN A 689 -28.24 45.61 2.55
CA GLN A 689 -29.23 45.61 1.48
C GLN A 689 -28.89 44.61 0.36
N GLY A 690 -27.66 44.10 0.35
CA GLY A 690 -27.11 43.19 -0.66
C GLY A 690 -26.35 43.92 -1.77
N LYS A 691 -25.82 45.11 -1.51
CA LYS A 691 -25.03 45.86 -2.50
C LYS A 691 -23.55 45.58 -2.31
N PHE A 692 -22.85 45.42 -3.41
CA PHE A 692 -21.41 45.25 -3.44
C PHE A 692 -20.71 46.56 -3.06
N ARG A 693 -19.81 46.53 -2.07
CA ARG A 693 -19.09 47.71 -1.54
C ARG A 693 -17.58 47.60 -1.68
N GLY A 694 -17.04 46.40 -1.90
CA GLY A 694 -15.60 46.24 -2.14
C GLY A 694 -15.20 44.80 -2.47
N CYS A 695 -14.15 44.67 -3.26
CA CYS A 695 -13.45 43.42 -3.57
C CYS A 695 -11.98 43.58 -3.19
N MET A 696 -11.28 42.51 -2.82
CA MET A 696 -9.86 42.56 -2.43
C MET A 696 -9.58 43.55 -1.28
N VAL A 697 -10.55 43.72 -0.37
CA VAL A 697 -10.41 44.62 0.77
C VAL A 697 -9.48 43.98 1.81
N LEU A 698 -8.35 44.62 2.09
CA LEU A 698 -7.43 44.13 3.12
C LEU A 698 -7.91 44.60 4.50
N LEU A 699 -8.48 43.66 5.26
CA LEU A 699 -9.01 43.93 6.59
C LEU A 699 -7.89 44.31 7.57
N ARG A 700 -8.01 45.47 8.23
CA ARG A 700 -7.07 45.95 9.26
C ARG A 700 -7.74 46.13 10.63
N PRO A 701 -8.29 45.07 11.24
CA PRO A 701 -8.85 45.18 12.59
C PRO A 701 -7.76 45.48 13.62
N ASP A 702 -8.14 46.01 14.78
CA ASP A 702 -7.21 46.30 15.87
C ASP A 702 -6.56 45.00 16.38
N SER A 703 -5.25 45.07 16.57
CA SER A 703 -4.44 43.99 17.16
C SER A 703 -4.98 43.53 18.52
N GLY A 704 -5.53 44.44 19.34
CA GLY A 704 -6.05 44.17 20.69
C GLY A 704 -7.47 43.59 20.73
N THR A 705 -8.19 43.58 19.60
CA THR A 705 -9.55 43.04 19.53
C THR A 705 -9.56 41.55 19.83
N LYS A 706 -10.36 41.15 20.81
CA LYS A 706 -10.56 39.75 21.19
C LYS A 706 -11.53 39.07 20.24
N ALA A 707 -11.14 37.91 19.72
CA ALA A 707 -11.99 37.06 18.90
C ALA A 707 -11.71 35.58 19.17
N GLU A 708 -12.73 34.74 19.04
CA GLU A 708 -12.64 33.29 19.14
C GLU A 708 -12.03 32.73 17.85
N ILE A 709 -10.75 32.35 17.92
CA ILE A 709 -10.02 31.75 16.80
C ILE A 709 -9.62 30.34 17.25
N GLY A 710 -10.17 29.31 16.60
CA GLY A 710 -9.84 27.92 16.91
C GLY A 710 -8.37 27.57 16.60
N PRO A 711 -7.83 26.49 17.19
CA PRO A 711 -6.46 26.04 16.93
C PRO A 711 -6.25 25.71 15.43
N GLY A 712 -5.07 26.05 14.91
CA GLY A 712 -4.68 25.78 13.51
C GLY A 712 -5.26 26.72 12.45
N ARG A 713 -5.88 27.85 12.83
CA ARG A 713 -6.48 28.81 11.90
C ARG A 713 -5.52 29.95 11.56
N GLY A 714 -5.34 30.20 10.26
CA GLY A 714 -4.44 31.24 9.73
C GLY A 714 -4.98 32.67 9.84
N ALA A 715 -4.20 33.63 9.32
CA ALA A 715 -4.47 35.07 9.41
C ALA A 715 -5.86 35.50 8.90
N ARG A 716 -6.41 34.83 7.87
CA ARG A 716 -7.76 35.12 7.32
C ARG A 716 -8.86 35.00 8.38
N HIS A 717 -8.87 33.92 9.15
CA HIS A 717 -9.84 33.70 10.22
C HIS A 717 -9.70 34.74 11.34
N SER A 718 -8.46 35.08 11.70
CA SER A 718 -8.20 36.11 12.70
C SER A 718 -8.75 37.46 12.28
N SER A 719 -8.43 37.92 11.07
CA SER A 719 -8.86 39.24 10.59
C SER A 719 -10.37 39.32 10.43
N ALA A 720 -11.01 38.28 9.88
CA ALA A 720 -12.45 38.22 9.70
C ALA A 720 -13.21 38.22 11.04
N ALA A 721 -12.76 37.39 12.00
CA ALA A 721 -13.41 37.31 13.31
C ALA A 721 -13.27 38.64 14.08
N LYS A 722 -12.08 39.24 14.11
CA LYS A 722 -11.89 40.55 14.74
C LYS A 722 -12.68 41.66 14.05
N MET A 723 -12.73 41.67 12.72
CA MET A 723 -13.54 42.65 11.98
C MET A 723 -15.02 42.51 12.34
N SER A 724 -15.55 41.29 12.43
CA SER A 724 -16.94 41.07 12.88
C SER A 724 -17.23 41.60 14.29
N ALA A 725 -16.22 41.63 15.18
CA ALA A 725 -16.34 42.20 16.52
C ALA A 725 -16.37 43.73 16.53
N GLU A 726 -15.74 44.35 15.53
CA GLU A 726 -15.54 45.80 15.47
C GLU A 726 -16.59 46.55 14.64
N THR A 727 -17.24 45.87 13.68
CA THR A 727 -18.05 46.55 12.66
C THR A 727 -19.51 46.09 12.57
N ASP A 728 -20.04 45.39 13.58
CA ASP A 728 -21.43 44.85 13.57
C ASP A 728 -21.77 44.08 12.26
N CYS A 729 -20.77 43.42 11.69
CA CYS A 729 -20.90 42.63 10.47
C CYS A 729 -20.86 41.14 10.79
N LEU A 730 -21.48 40.36 9.91
CA LEU A 730 -21.24 38.93 9.82
C LEU A 730 -20.00 38.69 8.93
N ALA A 731 -19.12 37.79 9.34
CA ALA A 731 -17.98 37.39 8.52
C ALA A 731 -18.06 35.89 8.18
N ILE A 732 -18.12 35.55 6.90
CA ILE A 732 -18.12 34.18 6.38
C ILE A 732 -16.75 33.93 5.78
N THR A 733 -16.04 32.95 6.33
CA THR A 733 -14.70 32.59 5.89
C THR A 733 -14.71 31.21 5.26
N VAL A 734 -14.04 31.08 4.11
CA VAL A 734 -13.80 29.81 3.43
C VAL A 734 -12.30 29.59 3.44
N SER A 735 -11.86 28.50 4.08
CA SER A 735 -10.46 28.09 4.08
C SER A 735 -10.19 27.11 2.96
N GLN A 736 -9.03 27.24 2.31
CA GLN A 736 -8.50 26.17 1.47
C GLN A 736 -8.23 24.96 2.36
N ASP A 737 -8.78 23.80 1.99
CA ASP A 737 -8.75 22.55 2.76
C ASP A 737 -9.34 22.64 4.18
N GLY A 738 -10.18 23.64 4.50
CA GLY A 738 -10.76 23.86 5.83
C GLY A 738 -12.26 24.22 5.81
N PRO A 739 -12.94 24.20 6.97
CA PRO A 739 -14.38 24.36 7.04
C PRO A 739 -14.81 25.82 6.84
N ILE A 740 -16.04 26.00 6.37
CA ILE A 740 -16.69 27.31 6.25
C ILE A 740 -17.03 27.77 7.65
N THR A 741 -16.53 28.94 8.06
CA THR A 741 -16.75 29.45 9.41
C THR A 741 -17.45 30.79 9.36
N VAL A 742 -18.56 30.89 10.09
CA VAL A 742 -19.32 32.14 10.26
C VAL A 742 -18.99 32.73 11.62
N TYR A 743 -18.58 33.99 11.61
CA TYR A 743 -18.31 34.78 12.77
C TYR A 743 -19.35 35.89 12.92
N ASP A 744 -19.79 36.07 14.15
CA ASP A 744 -20.57 37.23 14.56
C ASP A 744 -19.98 37.77 15.87
N SER A 745 -19.73 39.08 15.90
CA SER A 745 -19.29 39.79 17.11
C SER A 745 -18.03 39.17 17.72
N GLY A 746 -17.11 38.70 16.87
CA GLY A 746 -15.87 38.04 17.28
C GLY A 746 -16.01 36.61 17.75
N ARG A 747 -17.21 36.03 17.74
CA ARG A 747 -17.48 34.64 18.14
C ARG A 747 -17.76 33.77 16.94
N ARG A 748 -17.40 32.50 17.03
CA ARG A 748 -17.74 31.52 16.00
C ARG A 748 -19.16 31.03 16.25
N VAL A 749 -20.08 31.41 15.38
CA VAL A 749 -21.51 31.04 15.49
C VAL A 749 -21.85 29.82 14.63
N LEU A 750 -21.05 29.53 13.61
CA LEU A 750 -21.23 28.36 12.77
C LEU A 750 -19.89 27.87 12.21
N SER A 751 -19.74 26.55 12.09
CA SER A 751 -18.63 25.90 11.40
C SER A 751 -19.22 24.73 10.59
N LEU A 752 -19.02 24.75 9.27
CA LEU A 752 -19.59 23.79 8.31
C LEU A 752 -18.51 23.05 7.53
#